data_AF-A0A6J2XWV7-F1
#
_entry.id   AF-A0A6J2XWV7-F1
#
_cell.length_a   1.000
_cell.length_b   1.000
_cell.length_c   1.000
_cell.angle_alpha   90.00
_cell.angle_beta   90.00
_cell.angle_gamma   90.00
#
_symmetry.space_group_name_H-M   'P 1'
#
loop_
_entity.id
_entity.type
_entity.pdbx_description
1 polymer ?
#
loop_
_entity_poly.entity_id
_entity_poly.type
_entity_poly.pdbx_seq_one_letter_code
_entity_poly.pdbx_strand_id
1 'polypeptide(L)'
;MDSNKGAIPKKSLKDLIKEKRRAKMTEVVLDNPEIRSVVEDPYKPTYDYKASERLATAYGYVPSQRHYSPWDKDFPECPSRALNINRAIQPLIDRLDLLRYNDMVETDVSDLLSFVHPPDAVDKIKELFASESEDEATKYDSIYFNGMHSFQGAIDAVKAAVSLTRLIVEDKVQNGFANIRPPGHHALPCVPNGYCTFNNVAIVAKYLLKNNLAEKILIVDYDVHHGQGTQEIFYNSDKVLYFSIHRYEHGTFWPNLVESNFDHIGQEEGKGYNINVPLNETRLNDHDYLAIIINILLPIAYEFNPSIILVSAGYDACIGCPEGRMCVTPAFYGHLITLLSGLANGKIAVFLEGGYCLSSLADSALRTVRALLGDPCHPLQYTTHINPSVIDSINNTKIALRPYWNCLQMEPLVEIKDIQNYDRFNYHVAVRHFIGEPERPPFPTRGFYPLNSLGEEALIKNYITFLQTERYNLSETVIGYMVNEEAFLHDPPSNQTTQEVQDRIDVIIDKLTDFNLIGQMTNLNVPIRPERPISWSLIDQYIKSTHGEQYLKNIDNDALPKKPDVYLCSSTREVCRWSVAVLAWIGMKIKDKEISHGVGIVRPPGHHAKKSSAGGFCLINNVVVAADYLINQSGYKKILIVDFDVHHGDGTQQLTYNRRDIMYISMHRFDNAKFFPKDKSGNFTYLGSGPGLGFNINIPFSSGKMGNADYLYTWMKIVLPVSYSYNPDIIIVSAGFDAGINDPLGNYSVAPETFGHMINLLKSVAPMVLALEGGYNLETTSLGVVNCVRALLGHPLPMPVLSKVTDEAKATMQNVINIAKYHWPILQVNKSCDPVIRDEHKSEYIEEETQ
;
A
#
# COMPACT_ATOMS: atom_id res chain seq x y z
N MET A 1 -17.33 0.78 -70.82
CA MET A 1 -17.44 -0.69 -70.80
C MET A 1 -16.05 -1.21 -70.49
N ASP A 2 -15.76 -1.94 -69.42
CA ASP A 2 -16.62 -2.45 -68.37
C ASP A 2 -15.78 -2.78 -67.13
N SER A 3 -16.49 -2.77 -66.01
CA SER A 3 -16.21 -3.32 -64.67
C SER A 3 -14.96 -4.20 -64.44
N ASN A 4 -14.18 -3.84 -63.41
CA ASN A 4 -13.40 -4.81 -62.63
C ASN A 4 -13.85 -4.73 -61.16
N LYS A 5 -14.84 -5.57 -60.79
CA LYS A 5 -15.22 -5.82 -59.40
C LYS A 5 -14.24 -6.86 -58.84
N GLY A 6 -13.40 -6.45 -57.90
CA GLY A 6 -12.51 -7.35 -57.15
C GLY A 6 -13.32 -8.36 -56.32
N ALA A 7 -13.06 -9.63 -56.54
CA ALA A 7 -13.65 -10.73 -55.78
C ALA A 7 -13.00 -10.82 -54.38
N ILE A 8 -13.83 -10.85 -53.34
CA ILE A 8 -13.42 -11.14 -51.96
C ILE A 8 -13.04 -12.63 -51.89
N PRO A 9 -11.89 -13.02 -51.30
CA PRO A 9 -11.52 -14.43 -51.20
C PRO A 9 -12.48 -15.17 -50.26
N LYS A 10 -13.14 -16.22 -50.74
CA LYS A 10 -13.91 -17.13 -49.89
C LYS A 10 -12.95 -17.95 -49.03
N LYS A 11 -12.99 -17.76 -47.70
CA LYS A 11 -12.30 -18.60 -46.72
C LYS A 11 -12.68 -20.08 -46.93
N SER A 12 -11.70 -20.99 -46.81
CA SER A 12 -11.96 -22.41 -46.98
C SER A 12 -12.81 -22.96 -45.83
N LEU A 13 -13.55 -24.05 -46.06
CA LEU A 13 -14.33 -24.73 -45.02
C LEU A 13 -13.45 -25.18 -43.84
N LYS A 14 -12.17 -25.50 -44.10
CA LYS A 14 -11.18 -25.80 -43.05
C LYS A 14 -10.89 -24.56 -42.19
N ASP A 15 -10.77 -23.38 -42.78
CA ASP A 15 -10.49 -22.14 -42.05
C ASP A 15 -11.69 -21.71 -41.20
N LEU A 16 -12.91 -21.88 -41.73
CA LEU A 16 -14.15 -21.63 -40.98
C LEU A 16 -14.33 -22.62 -39.83
N ILE A 17 -13.99 -23.90 -40.00
CA ILE A 17 -14.02 -24.89 -38.90
C ILE A 17 -12.94 -24.58 -37.86
N LYS A 18 -11.77 -24.09 -38.29
CA LYS A 18 -10.67 -23.70 -37.39
C LYS A 18 -11.03 -22.45 -36.59
N GLU A 19 -11.63 -21.43 -37.22
CA GLU A 19 -12.18 -20.25 -36.55
C GLU A 19 -13.32 -20.62 -35.60
N LYS A 20 -14.24 -21.50 -36.00
CA LYS A 20 -15.34 -21.94 -35.14
C LYS A 20 -14.85 -22.78 -33.96
N ARG A 21 -13.80 -23.59 -34.13
CA ARG A 21 -13.11 -24.29 -33.03
C ARG A 21 -12.37 -23.31 -32.12
N ARG A 22 -11.73 -22.27 -32.69
CA ARG A 22 -11.04 -21.22 -31.92
C ARG A 22 -12.04 -20.42 -31.10
N ALA A 23 -13.13 -19.95 -31.70
CA ALA A 23 -14.20 -19.22 -31.01
C ALA A 23 -14.86 -20.07 -29.92
N LYS A 24 -15.10 -21.36 -30.19
CA LYS A 24 -15.66 -22.30 -29.19
C LYS A 24 -14.66 -22.65 -28.08
N MET A 25 -13.35 -22.62 -28.36
CA MET A 25 -12.30 -22.69 -27.33
C MET A 25 -12.23 -21.40 -26.53
N THR A 26 -12.36 -20.23 -27.17
CA THR A 26 -12.37 -18.93 -26.50
C THR A 26 -13.57 -18.80 -25.56
N GLU A 27 -14.76 -19.24 -25.95
CA GLU A 27 -15.93 -19.32 -25.06
C GLU A 27 -15.69 -20.25 -23.87
N VAL A 28 -15.04 -21.41 -24.06
CA VAL A 28 -14.76 -22.37 -22.97
C VAL A 28 -13.62 -21.90 -22.04
N VAL A 29 -12.67 -21.11 -22.56
CA VAL A 29 -11.53 -20.54 -21.81
C VAL A 29 -11.95 -19.35 -20.94
N LEU A 30 -13.02 -18.63 -21.31
CA LEU A 30 -13.51 -17.48 -20.56
C LEU A 30 -14.20 -17.87 -19.23
N ASP A 31 -14.72 -19.10 -19.12
CA ASP A 31 -15.49 -19.55 -17.95
C ASP A 31 -14.68 -20.42 -16.95
N ASN A 32 -13.40 -20.72 -17.21
CA ASN A 32 -12.60 -21.58 -16.31
C ASN A 32 -11.15 -21.08 -16.08
N PRO A 33 -10.83 -20.52 -14.89
CA PRO A 33 -9.50 -20.02 -14.54
C PRO A 33 -8.38 -21.06 -14.64
N GLU A 34 -8.68 -22.33 -14.36
CA GLU A 34 -7.68 -23.41 -14.45
C GLU A 34 -7.25 -23.67 -15.90
N ILE A 35 -8.15 -23.51 -16.87
CA ILE A 35 -7.84 -23.70 -18.30
C ILE A 35 -7.05 -22.51 -18.85
N ARG A 36 -7.33 -21.29 -18.37
CA ARG A 36 -6.59 -20.07 -18.75
C ARG A 36 -5.10 -20.20 -18.43
N SER A 37 -4.78 -20.81 -17.28
CA SER A 37 -3.39 -21.06 -16.83
C SER A 37 -2.60 -22.05 -17.70
N VAL A 38 -3.26 -22.83 -18.56
CA VAL A 38 -2.62 -23.84 -19.43
C VAL A 38 -2.36 -23.31 -20.85
N VAL A 39 -2.92 -22.16 -21.22
CA VAL A 39 -2.88 -21.62 -22.60
C VAL A 39 -2.11 -20.30 -22.72
N GLU A 40 -2.02 -19.50 -21.65
CA GLU A 40 -1.25 -18.25 -21.61
C GLU A 40 0.07 -18.42 -20.86
N ASP A 41 1.14 -17.85 -21.40
CA ASP A 41 2.45 -17.81 -20.77
C ASP A 41 2.36 -17.09 -19.40
N PRO A 42 2.66 -17.76 -18.27
CA PRO A 42 2.52 -17.19 -16.93
C PRO A 42 3.48 -16.02 -16.68
N TYR A 43 4.49 -15.82 -17.54
CA TYR A 43 5.45 -14.72 -17.44
C TYR A 43 5.08 -13.51 -18.31
N LYS A 44 4.09 -13.65 -19.20
CA LYS A 44 3.63 -12.59 -20.11
C LYS A 44 3.32 -11.27 -19.38
N PRO A 45 2.63 -11.24 -18.23
CA PRO A 45 2.35 -9.99 -17.52
C PRO A 45 3.62 -9.20 -17.19
N THR A 46 4.69 -9.86 -16.77
CA THR A 46 5.97 -9.17 -16.48
C THR A 46 6.63 -8.69 -17.78
N TYR A 47 6.63 -9.51 -18.84
CA TYR A 47 7.22 -9.14 -20.12
C TYR A 47 6.53 -7.98 -20.83
N ASP A 48 5.20 -7.85 -20.68
CA ASP A 48 4.45 -6.70 -21.21
C ASP A 48 4.93 -5.37 -20.61
N TYR A 49 5.56 -5.40 -19.42
CA TYR A 49 6.09 -4.23 -18.71
C TYR A 49 7.59 -4.00 -18.96
N LYS A 50 8.23 -4.77 -19.85
CA LYS A 50 9.66 -4.66 -20.14
C LYS A 50 10.09 -3.24 -20.54
N ALA A 51 9.30 -2.57 -21.37
CA ALA A 51 9.56 -1.20 -21.81
C ALA A 51 8.92 -0.13 -20.90
N SER A 52 8.22 -0.54 -19.84
CA SER A 52 7.56 0.37 -18.91
C SER A 52 8.56 0.90 -17.88
N GLU A 53 8.71 2.21 -17.83
CA GLU A 53 9.53 2.95 -16.87
C GLU A 53 8.67 3.91 -16.06
N ARG A 54 9.20 4.42 -14.95
CA ARG A 54 8.52 5.45 -14.15
C ARG A 54 8.53 6.78 -14.90
N LEU A 55 7.36 7.33 -15.19
CA LEU A 55 7.21 8.65 -15.81
C LEU A 55 7.32 9.80 -14.78
N ALA A 56 7.35 11.04 -15.26
CA ALA A 56 7.41 12.24 -14.41
C ALA A 56 6.18 12.38 -13.50
N THR A 57 6.31 13.12 -12.38
CA THR A 57 5.19 13.49 -11.51
C THR A 57 4.75 14.91 -11.83
N ALA A 58 3.47 15.10 -12.13
CA ALA A 58 2.93 16.41 -12.44
C ALA A 58 2.51 17.19 -11.18
N TYR A 59 2.68 18.51 -11.23
CA TYR A 59 2.18 19.44 -10.23
C TYR A 59 1.45 20.61 -10.90
N GLY A 60 0.17 20.78 -10.57
CA GLY A 60 -0.64 21.91 -11.01
C GLY A 60 -0.95 22.83 -9.85
N TYR A 61 -0.63 24.12 -9.97
CA TYR A 61 -1.04 25.15 -9.01
C TYR A 61 -1.96 26.15 -9.70
N VAL A 62 -3.18 26.32 -9.15
CA VAL A 62 -4.15 27.29 -9.63
C VAL A 62 -4.20 28.48 -8.67
N PRO A 63 -3.70 29.67 -9.06
CA PRO A 63 -3.79 30.86 -8.24
C PRO A 63 -5.24 31.28 -7.99
N SER A 64 -5.69 31.19 -6.74
CA SER A 64 -7.09 31.46 -6.34
C SER A 64 -7.22 32.61 -5.34
N GLN A 65 -6.33 33.62 -5.43
CA GLN A 65 -6.28 34.75 -4.47
C GLN A 65 -7.56 35.60 -4.43
N ARG A 66 -8.35 35.60 -5.51
CA ARG A 66 -9.63 36.33 -5.58
C ARG A 66 -10.84 35.54 -5.05
N HIS A 67 -10.65 34.26 -4.74
CA HIS A 67 -11.65 33.41 -4.11
C HIS A 67 -11.42 33.39 -2.58
N TYR A 68 -12.15 34.26 -1.88
CA TYR A 68 -12.13 34.46 -0.43
C TYR A 68 -13.52 34.94 0.04
N SER A 69 -13.84 34.78 1.33
CA SER A 69 -15.11 35.30 1.88
C SER A 69 -15.05 36.83 2.03
N PRO A 70 -15.91 37.60 1.34
CA PRO A 70 -15.86 39.06 1.42
C PRO A 70 -16.44 39.60 2.73
N TRP A 71 -17.19 38.78 3.46
CA TRP A 71 -17.81 39.15 4.73
C TRP A 71 -17.10 38.59 5.96
N ASP A 72 -16.35 37.49 5.84
CA ASP A 72 -15.64 36.87 6.96
C ASP A 72 -14.15 36.69 6.65
N LYS A 73 -13.30 37.50 7.29
CA LYS A 73 -11.84 37.48 7.10
C LYS A 73 -11.17 36.25 7.74
N ASP A 74 -11.83 35.65 8.74
CA ASP A 74 -11.28 34.54 9.52
C ASP A 74 -11.79 33.18 8.98
N PHE A 75 -12.53 33.21 7.86
CA PHE A 75 -13.09 32.04 7.21
C PHE A 75 -11.99 31.01 6.88
N PRO A 76 -12.16 29.73 7.24
CA PRO A 76 -11.10 28.73 7.19
C PRO A 76 -10.68 28.41 5.75
N GLU A 77 -11.64 28.34 4.84
CA GLU A 77 -11.41 28.17 3.41
C GLU A 77 -10.92 29.51 2.80
N CYS A 78 -9.60 29.69 2.76
CA CYS A 78 -8.97 30.95 2.37
C CYS A 78 -7.77 30.77 1.41
N PRO A 79 -7.36 31.85 0.69
CA PRO A 79 -6.23 31.80 -0.25
C PRO A 79 -4.90 31.30 0.32
N SER A 80 -4.68 31.52 1.63
CA SER A 80 -3.47 31.09 2.32
C SER A 80 -3.27 29.57 2.28
N ARG A 81 -4.33 28.77 2.13
CA ARG A 81 -4.26 27.30 2.05
C ARG A 81 -3.38 26.84 0.88
N ALA A 82 -3.81 27.14 -0.34
CA ALA A 82 -3.08 26.77 -1.55
C ALA A 82 -1.70 27.46 -1.64
N LEU A 83 -1.59 28.69 -1.14
CA LEU A 83 -0.32 29.43 -1.12
C LEU A 83 0.74 28.77 -0.22
N ASN A 84 0.36 28.29 0.96
CA ASN A 84 1.31 27.63 1.87
C ASN A 84 1.76 26.27 1.33
N ILE A 85 0.87 25.51 0.69
CA ILE A 85 1.23 24.28 -0.03
C ILE A 85 2.26 24.60 -1.13
N ASN A 86 1.99 25.59 -1.97
CA ASN A 86 2.88 25.95 -3.06
C ASN A 86 4.27 26.39 -2.54
N ARG A 87 4.33 27.12 -1.42
CA ARG A 87 5.59 27.47 -0.76
C ARG A 87 6.34 26.26 -0.23
N ALA A 88 5.64 25.29 0.36
CA ALA A 88 6.25 24.07 0.90
C ALA A 88 6.79 23.15 -0.20
N ILE A 89 6.16 23.13 -1.38
CA ILE A 89 6.56 22.33 -2.54
C ILE A 89 7.70 22.98 -3.34
N GLN A 90 7.92 24.29 -3.21
CA GLN A 90 8.94 25.03 -3.95
C GLN A 90 10.34 24.36 -3.99
N PRO A 91 10.86 23.74 -2.91
CA PRO A 91 12.14 23.03 -2.96
C PRO A 91 12.16 21.77 -3.85
N LEU A 92 11.01 21.26 -4.26
CA LEU A 92 10.86 20.08 -5.12
C LEU A 92 10.53 20.43 -6.58
N ILE A 93 10.41 21.73 -6.91
CA ILE A 93 9.86 22.17 -8.19
C ILE A 93 10.64 21.65 -9.41
N ASP A 94 11.97 21.51 -9.28
CA ASP A 94 12.85 21.04 -10.37
C ASP A 94 12.70 19.53 -10.66
N ARG A 95 12.04 18.80 -9.76
CA ARG A 95 11.75 17.36 -9.89
C ARG A 95 10.34 17.10 -10.45
N LEU A 96 9.54 18.14 -10.65
CA LEU A 96 8.13 18.06 -11.02
C LEU A 96 7.91 18.55 -12.45
N ASP A 97 6.98 17.90 -13.15
CA ASP A 97 6.45 18.42 -14.41
C ASP A 97 5.32 19.41 -14.12
N LEU A 98 5.49 20.66 -14.50
CA LEU A 98 4.56 21.71 -14.10
C LEU A 98 3.41 21.81 -15.10
N LEU A 99 2.20 21.53 -14.63
CA LEU A 99 0.98 21.77 -15.40
C LEU A 99 0.77 23.29 -15.48
N ARG A 100 1.04 23.89 -16.64
CA ARG A 100 0.83 25.32 -16.86
C ARG A 100 -0.60 25.57 -17.32
N TYR A 101 -1.06 26.81 -17.16
CA TYR A 101 -2.39 27.22 -17.61
C TYR A 101 -2.62 26.92 -19.11
N ASN A 102 -1.58 27.06 -19.95
CA ASN A 102 -1.67 26.76 -21.38
C ASN A 102 -1.76 25.25 -21.69
N ASP A 103 -1.45 24.38 -20.73
CA ASP A 103 -1.56 22.93 -20.88
C ASP A 103 -2.96 22.43 -20.45
N MET A 104 -3.80 23.34 -19.95
CA MET A 104 -5.16 23.02 -19.54
C MET A 104 -6.03 22.68 -20.74
N VAL A 105 -7.00 21.78 -20.52
CA VAL A 105 -7.92 21.29 -21.54
C VAL A 105 -8.67 22.45 -22.21
N GLU A 106 -8.67 22.46 -23.55
CA GLU A 106 -9.40 23.44 -24.36
C GLU A 106 -10.90 23.13 -24.48
N THR A 107 -11.34 21.96 -23.98
CA THR A 107 -12.75 21.55 -23.95
C THR A 107 -13.61 22.65 -23.36
N ASP A 108 -14.77 22.89 -23.96
CA ASP A 108 -15.74 23.84 -23.45
C ASP A 108 -16.06 23.47 -21.99
N VAL A 109 -15.89 24.44 -21.09
CA VAL A 109 -16.13 24.21 -19.68
C VAL A 109 -17.59 23.86 -19.40
N SER A 110 -18.52 24.37 -20.22
CA SER A 110 -19.93 24.00 -20.13
C SER A 110 -20.11 22.50 -20.33
N ASP A 111 -19.38 21.91 -21.28
CA ASP A 111 -19.42 20.46 -21.53
C ASP A 111 -18.84 19.69 -20.34
N LEU A 112 -17.72 20.16 -19.76
CA LEU A 112 -17.12 19.54 -18.58
C LEU A 112 -18.06 19.54 -17.38
N LEU A 113 -18.67 20.69 -17.08
CA LEU A 113 -19.60 20.79 -15.95
C LEU A 113 -20.84 19.91 -16.16
N SER A 114 -21.34 19.82 -17.40
CA SER A 114 -22.54 19.04 -17.75
C SER A 114 -22.43 17.54 -17.47
N PHE A 115 -21.22 17.01 -17.25
CA PHE A 115 -21.03 15.62 -16.85
C PHE A 115 -21.62 15.28 -15.47
N VAL A 116 -21.73 16.28 -14.60
CA VAL A 116 -22.24 16.14 -13.22
C VAL A 116 -23.35 17.13 -12.92
N HIS A 117 -23.15 18.39 -13.30
CA HIS A 117 -24.03 19.49 -12.97
C HIS A 117 -24.89 19.86 -14.18
N PRO A 118 -26.22 19.71 -14.10
CA PRO A 118 -27.13 20.11 -15.18
C PRO A 118 -26.93 21.59 -15.56
N PRO A 119 -27.08 21.98 -16.84
CA PRO A 119 -26.88 23.36 -17.28
C PRO A 119 -27.70 24.39 -16.48
N ASP A 120 -28.94 24.07 -16.10
CA ASP A 120 -29.78 24.97 -15.30
C ASP A 120 -29.27 25.15 -13.87
N ALA A 121 -28.61 24.14 -13.30
CA ALA A 121 -27.93 24.27 -12.01
C ALA A 121 -26.68 25.15 -12.12
N VAL A 122 -25.91 25.00 -13.19
CA VAL A 122 -24.74 25.85 -13.47
C VAL A 122 -25.15 27.32 -13.62
N ASP A 123 -26.24 27.58 -14.35
CA ASP A 123 -26.79 28.93 -14.52
C ASP A 123 -27.27 29.51 -13.17
N LYS A 124 -27.97 28.73 -12.34
CA LYS A 124 -28.38 29.15 -10.99
C LYS A 124 -27.18 29.47 -10.09
N ILE A 125 -26.12 28.67 -10.12
CA ILE A 125 -24.89 28.93 -9.36
C ILE A 125 -24.21 30.21 -9.86
N LYS A 126 -24.20 30.43 -11.17
CA LYS A 126 -23.66 31.65 -11.78
C LYS A 126 -24.44 32.90 -11.35
N GLU A 127 -25.77 32.82 -11.35
CA GLU A 127 -26.66 33.88 -10.86
C GLU A 127 -26.47 34.14 -9.36
N LEU A 128 -26.41 33.08 -8.54
CA LEU A 128 -26.11 33.15 -7.11
C LEU A 128 -24.81 33.93 -6.86
N PHE A 129 -23.74 33.57 -7.56
CA PHE A 129 -22.44 34.20 -7.35
C PHE A 129 -22.43 35.65 -7.87
N ALA A 130 -23.14 35.94 -8.96
CA ALA A 130 -23.31 37.29 -9.48
C ALA A 130 -24.14 38.21 -8.56
N SER A 131 -24.95 37.65 -7.64
CA SER A 131 -25.75 38.45 -6.70
C SER A 131 -24.90 39.20 -5.67
N GLU A 132 -23.70 38.69 -5.37
CA GLU A 132 -22.82 39.19 -4.29
C GLU A 132 -23.53 39.35 -2.92
N SER A 133 -24.61 38.59 -2.71
CA SER A 133 -25.48 38.71 -1.54
C SER A 133 -25.15 37.68 -0.47
N GLU A 134 -24.76 38.13 0.72
CA GLU A 134 -24.61 37.26 1.90
C GLU A 134 -25.95 36.57 2.26
N ASP A 135 -27.08 37.27 2.12
CA ASP A 135 -28.42 36.70 2.36
C ASP A 135 -28.73 35.52 1.44
N GLU A 136 -28.27 35.56 0.19
CA GLU A 136 -28.41 34.42 -0.73
C GLU A 136 -27.51 33.25 -0.33
N ALA A 137 -26.31 33.53 0.19
CA ALA A 137 -25.43 32.49 0.72
C ALA A 137 -26.07 31.73 1.89
N THR A 138 -26.87 32.38 2.75
CA THR A 138 -27.56 31.73 3.88
C THR A 138 -28.55 30.62 3.47
N LYS A 139 -28.90 30.52 2.18
CA LYS A 139 -29.78 29.44 1.68
C LYS A 139 -29.03 28.13 1.44
N TYR A 140 -27.70 28.17 1.44
CA TYR A 140 -26.82 27.05 1.18
C TYR A 140 -25.94 26.78 2.39
N ASP A 141 -25.81 25.52 2.75
CA ASP A 141 -25.05 25.12 3.93
C ASP A 141 -23.54 25.32 3.69
N SER A 142 -22.94 26.14 4.56
CA SER A 142 -21.50 26.38 4.61
C SER A 142 -20.91 26.88 3.28
N ILE A 143 -21.58 27.81 2.60
CA ILE A 143 -21.12 28.41 1.34
C ILE A 143 -20.79 29.90 1.48
N TYR A 144 -19.73 30.32 0.78
CA TYR A 144 -19.43 31.73 0.54
C TYR A 144 -19.07 31.95 -0.94
N PHE A 145 -19.14 33.20 -1.39
CA PHE A 145 -18.64 33.59 -2.70
C PHE A 145 -18.21 35.07 -2.72
N ASN A 146 -17.30 35.41 -3.64
CA ASN A 146 -16.85 36.76 -3.93
C ASN A 146 -17.10 37.05 -5.42
N GLY A 147 -18.38 37.25 -5.75
CA GLY A 147 -18.79 37.54 -7.12
C GLY A 147 -18.40 36.45 -8.12
N MET A 148 -18.22 36.88 -9.37
CA MET A 148 -17.73 36.03 -10.46
C MET A 148 -16.29 35.53 -10.28
N HIS A 149 -15.53 36.05 -9.31
CA HIS A 149 -14.19 35.53 -9.03
C HIS A 149 -14.22 34.14 -8.40
N SER A 150 -15.17 33.86 -7.51
CA SER A 150 -15.37 32.51 -6.98
C SER A 150 -15.80 31.53 -8.07
N PHE A 151 -16.67 31.98 -8.99
CA PHE A 151 -17.13 31.16 -10.11
C PHE A 151 -15.96 30.81 -11.04
N GLN A 152 -15.15 31.81 -11.42
CA GLN A 152 -13.95 31.58 -12.23
C GLN A 152 -12.94 30.65 -11.52
N GLY A 153 -12.75 30.82 -10.21
CA GLY A 153 -11.91 29.91 -9.43
C GLY A 153 -12.38 28.45 -9.49
N ALA A 154 -13.70 28.22 -9.39
CA ALA A 154 -14.29 26.89 -9.54
C ALA A 154 -14.08 26.30 -10.94
N ILE A 155 -14.21 27.13 -11.99
CA ILE A 155 -13.89 26.73 -13.37
C ILE A 155 -12.42 26.33 -13.53
N ASP A 156 -11.51 27.14 -12.99
CA ASP A 156 -10.07 26.88 -13.09
C ASP A 156 -9.66 25.62 -12.31
N ALA A 157 -10.30 25.37 -11.16
CA ALA A 157 -10.12 24.14 -10.37
C ALA A 157 -10.52 22.89 -11.18
N VAL A 158 -11.71 22.89 -11.78
CA VAL A 158 -12.20 21.79 -12.64
C VAL A 158 -11.25 21.57 -13.82
N LYS A 159 -10.84 22.64 -14.51
CA LYS A 159 -9.92 22.54 -15.65
C LYS A 159 -8.59 21.94 -15.24
N ALA A 160 -8.00 22.37 -14.13
CA ALA A 160 -6.74 21.82 -13.65
C ALA A 160 -6.86 20.33 -13.29
N ALA A 161 -7.93 19.93 -12.60
CA ALA A 161 -8.17 18.54 -12.21
C ALA A 161 -8.32 17.62 -13.44
N VAL A 162 -9.13 18.01 -14.43
CA VAL A 162 -9.31 17.27 -15.69
C VAL A 162 -8.01 17.19 -16.48
N SER A 163 -7.27 18.29 -16.57
CA SER A 163 -6.03 18.37 -17.36
C SER A 163 -4.93 17.49 -16.77
N LEU A 164 -4.71 17.56 -15.47
CA LEU A 164 -3.77 16.68 -14.76
C LEU A 164 -4.10 15.22 -15.03
N THR A 165 -5.36 14.85 -14.83
CA THR A 165 -5.81 13.46 -14.96
C THR A 165 -5.69 12.96 -16.40
N ARG A 166 -5.97 13.83 -17.38
CA ARG A 166 -5.76 13.53 -18.80
C ARG A 166 -4.31 13.20 -19.11
N LEU A 167 -3.34 13.98 -18.59
CA LEU A 167 -1.92 13.69 -18.76
C LEU A 167 -1.53 12.33 -18.17
N ILE A 168 -2.14 11.94 -17.05
CA ILE A 168 -1.90 10.64 -16.40
C ILE A 168 -2.44 9.48 -17.23
N VAL A 169 -3.70 9.55 -17.69
CA VAL A 169 -4.29 8.44 -18.47
C VAL A 169 -3.71 8.33 -19.88
N GLU A 170 -3.21 9.44 -20.44
CA GLU A 170 -2.48 9.48 -21.71
C GLU A 170 -1.00 9.05 -21.59
N ASP A 171 -0.56 8.58 -20.40
CA ASP A 171 0.82 8.14 -20.13
C ASP A 171 1.88 9.21 -20.47
N LYS A 172 1.54 10.50 -20.28
CA LYS A 172 2.49 11.62 -20.38
C LYS A 172 3.22 11.88 -19.07
N VAL A 173 2.54 11.62 -17.96
CA VAL A 173 3.06 11.68 -16.59
C VAL A 173 2.55 10.46 -15.82
N GLN A 174 3.28 10.04 -14.79
CA GLN A 174 2.94 8.85 -14.02
C GLN A 174 1.73 9.08 -13.12
N ASN A 175 1.73 10.24 -12.47
CA ASN A 175 0.81 10.65 -11.40
C ASN A 175 0.95 12.16 -11.18
N GLY A 176 0.15 12.74 -10.27
CA GLY A 176 0.39 14.11 -9.86
C GLY A 176 -0.61 14.71 -8.89
N PHE A 177 -0.39 15.98 -8.58
CA PHE A 177 -1.14 16.74 -7.57
C PHE A 177 -1.65 18.06 -8.14
N ALA A 178 -2.96 18.31 -8.02
CA ALA A 178 -3.59 19.58 -8.35
C ALA A 178 -3.90 20.36 -7.06
N ASN A 179 -3.12 21.41 -6.82
CA ASN A 179 -3.32 22.39 -5.76
C ASN A 179 -4.37 23.42 -6.22
N ILE A 180 -5.65 23.05 -6.02
CA ILE A 180 -6.84 23.74 -6.53
C ILE A 180 -7.73 24.24 -5.39
N ARG A 181 -8.49 25.32 -5.66
CA ARG A 181 -9.56 25.85 -4.81
C ARG A 181 -10.61 26.55 -5.69
N PRO A 182 -11.91 26.50 -5.38
CA PRO A 182 -12.56 25.82 -4.25
C PRO A 182 -12.43 24.28 -4.27
N PRO A 183 -12.66 23.61 -3.11
CA PRO A 183 -12.84 22.16 -3.03
C PRO A 183 -14.10 21.70 -3.80
N GLY A 184 -14.33 20.39 -3.89
CA GLY A 184 -15.39 19.79 -4.71
C GLY A 184 -16.23 18.67 -4.09
N HIS A 185 -15.71 17.84 -3.19
CA HIS A 185 -16.36 16.56 -2.83
C HIS A 185 -17.78 16.66 -2.20
N HIS A 186 -18.16 17.82 -1.63
CA HIS A 186 -19.50 18.08 -1.10
C HIS A 186 -20.50 18.57 -2.15
N ALA A 187 -20.05 19.10 -3.29
CA ALA A 187 -20.94 19.67 -4.29
C ALA A 187 -21.85 18.59 -4.87
N LEU A 188 -23.16 18.81 -4.72
CA LEU A 188 -24.23 17.96 -5.24
C LEU A 188 -24.49 18.31 -6.72
N PRO A 189 -25.21 17.47 -7.49
CA PRO A 189 -25.51 17.77 -8.89
C PRO A 189 -26.11 19.17 -9.11
N CYS A 190 -26.97 19.63 -8.20
CA CYS A 190 -27.69 20.89 -8.35
C CYS A 190 -27.41 21.95 -7.27
N VAL A 191 -26.58 21.65 -6.26
CA VAL A 191 -26.47 22.47 -5.05
C VAL A 191 -25.00 22.59 -4.60
N PRO A 192 -24.44 23.81 -4.49
CA PRO A 192 -23.16 24.00 -3.81
C PRO A 192 -23.32 23.76 -2.31
N ASN A 193 -22.32 23.13 -1.68
CA ASN A 193 -22.36 22.76 -0.27
C ASN A 193 -20.94 22.68 0.31
N GLY A 194 -20.73 23.01 1.59
CA GLY A 194 -19.47 22.72 2.29
C GLY A 194 -18.25 23.32 1.61
N TYR A 195 -18.30 24.62 1.30
CA TYR A 195 -17.29 25.35 0.52
C TYR A 195 -17.13 24.90 -0.95
N CYS A 196 -17.80 23.83 -1.38
CA CYS A 196 -17.66 23.25 -2.71
C CYS A 196 -18.66 23.85 -3.69
N THR A 197 -18.17 24.30 -4.85
CA THR A 197 -19.03 24.86 -5.91
C THR A 197 -19.39 23.82 -6.96
N PHE A 198 -18.38 23.13 -7.50
CA PHE A 198 -18.53 22.03 -8.47
C PHE A 198 -17.73 20.84 -7.98
N ASN A 199 -18.19 19.63 -8.28
CA ASN A 199 -17.57 18.41 -7.79
C ASN A 199 -16.38 18.02 -8.69
N ASN A 200 -15.19 18.54 -8.37
CA ASN A 200 -13.96 18.36 -9.14
C ASN A 200 -13.66 16.89 -9.45
N VAL A 201 -13.62 16.04 -8.41
CA VAL A 201 -13.28 14.62 -8.56
C VAL A 201 -14.35 13.84 -9.35
N ALA A 202 -15.63 14.18 -9.16
CA ALA A 202 -16.71 13.51 -9.88
C ALA A 202 -16.76 13.91 -11.36
N ILE A 203 -16.49 15.18 -11.68
CA ILE A 203 -16.36 15.64 -13.08
C ILE A 203 -15.23 14.90 -13.76
N VAL A 204 -14.07 14.77 -13.10
CA VAL A 204 -12.93 13.98 -13.62
C VAL A 204 -13.34 12.54 -13.88
N ALA A 205 -13.96 11.86 -12.91
CA ALA A 205 -14.37 10.47 -13.08
C ALA A 205 -15.39 10.29 -14.22
N LYS A 206 -16.42 11.14 -14.32
CA LYS A 206 -17.39 11.10 -15.41
C LYS A 206 -16.75 11.41 -16.76
N TYR A 207 -15.82 12.37 -16.82
CA TYR A 207 -15.04 12.69 -18.02
C TYR A 207 -14.27 11.45 -18.51
N LEU A 208 -13.58 10.74 -17.62
CA LEU A 208 -12.84 9.52 -17.97
C LEU A 208 -13.76 8.42 -18.49
N LEU A 209 -14.89 8.17 -17.83
CA LEU A 209 -15.85 7.14 -18.24
C LEU A 209 -16.51 7.48 -19.58
N LYS A 210 -16.90 8.74 -19.80
CA LYS A 210 -17.59 9.18 -21.04
C LYS A 210 -16.67 9.14 -22.26
N ASN A 211 -15.38 9.37 -22.06
CA ASN A 211 -14.36 9.33 -23.11
C ASN A 211 -13.67 7.96 -23.24
N ASN A 212 -14.12 6.94 -22.49
CA ASN A 212 -13.51 5.60 -22.45
C ASN A 212 -12.00 5.60 -22.13
N LEU A 213 -11.58 6.51 -21.24
CA LEU A 213 -10.19 6.65 -20.79
C LEU A 213 -9.88 5.83 -19.53
N ALA A 214 -10.92 5.38 -18.82
CA ALA A 214 -10.81 4.45 -17.70
C ALA A 214 -12.06 3.57 -17.62
N GLU A 215 -11.89 2.32 -17.20
CA GLU A 215 -13.01 1.37 -17.04
C GLU A 215 -13.46 1.25 -15.58
N LYS A 216 -12.49 1.22 -14.66
CA LYS A 216 -12.70 1.13 -13.21
C LYS A 216 -11.93 2.25 -12.51
N ILE A 217 -12.64 3.07 -11.74
CA ILE A 217 -12.07 4.23 -11.06
C ILE A 217 -12.24 4.03 -9.56
N LEU A 218 -11.14 4.11 -8.80
CA LEU A 218 -11.20 4.17 -7.34
C LEU A 218 -11.08 5.63 -6.92
N ILE A 219 -12.05 6.14 -6.18
CA ILE A 219 -11.98 7.42 -5.49
C ILE A 219 -11.66 7.16 -4.02
N VAL A 220 -10.53 7.68 -3.53
CA VAL A 220 -10.14 7.64 -2.12
C VAL A 220 -10.31 9.04 -1.55
N ASP A 221 -11.28 9.17 -0.65
CA ASP A 221 -11.56 10.39 0.09
C ASP A 221 -11.09 10.24 1.54
N TYR A 222 -10.01 10.94 1.87
CA TYR A 222 -9.45 10.97 3.23
C TYR A 222 -9.61 12.33 3.91
N ASP A 223 -10.38 13.24 3.30
CA ASP A 223 -10.88 14.42 3.98
C ASP A 223 -11.67 13.99 5.22
N VAL A 224 -11.57 14.76 6.31
CA VAL A 224 -12.22 14.41 7.57
C VAL A 224 -13.75 14.50 7.46
N HIS A 225 -14.27 15.19 6.45
CA HIS A 225 -15.70 15.27 6.17
C HIS A 225 -16.11 14.25 5.12
N HIS A 226 -17.34 13.76 5.22
CA HIS A 226 -17.90 12.88 4.21
C HIS A 226 -18.17 13.65 2.91
N GLY A 227 -17.62 13.21 1.78
CA GLY A 227 -17.91 13.75 0.45
C GLY A 227 -19.25 13.24 -0.09
N GLN A 228 -20.35 13.62 0.56
CA GLN A 228 -21.73 13.21 0.23
C GLN A 228 -22.11 13.51 -1.23
N GLY A 229 -21.61 14.60 -1.80
CA GLY A 229 -21.83 14.94 -3.21
C GLY A 229 -21.24 13.87 -4.13
N THR A 230 -19.99 13.46 -3.87
CA THR A 230 -19.33 12.40 -4.63
C THR A 230 -20.04 11.05 -4.44
N GLN A 231 -20.47 10.72 -3.23
CA GLN A 231 -21.27 9.53 -2.95
C GLN A 231 -22.56 9.52 -3.79
N GLU A 232 -23.35 10.60 -3.78
CA GLU A 232 -24.63 10.66 -4.52
C GLU A 232 -24.43 10.46 -6.03
N ILE A 233 -23.42 11.11 -6.62
CA ILE A 233 -23.17 11.09 -8.07
C ILE A 233 -22.83 9.68 -8.59
N PHE A 234 -22.24 8.84 -7.75
CA PHE A 234 -21.80 7.48 -8.10
C PHE A 234 -22.58 6.37 -7.38
N TYR A 235 -23.62 6.70 -6.62
CA TYR A 235 -24.33 5.75 -5.76
C TYR A 235 -24.90 4.52 -6.49
N ASN A 236 -25.18 4.64 -7.80
CA ASN A 236 -25.70 3.56 -8.65
C ASN A 236 -24.64 2.96 -9.60
N SER A 237 -23.36 3.35 -9.51
CA SER A 237 -22.31 2.95 -10.45
C SER A 237 -21.40 1.87 -9.88
N ASP A 238 -21.24 0.76 -10.59
CA ASP A 238 -20.23 -0.27 -10.32
C ASP A 238 -18.84 0.07 -10.89
N LYS A 239 -18.79 0.99 -11.86
CA LYS A 239 -17.54 1.47 -12.48
C LYS A 239 -16.70 2.39 -11.58
N VAL A 240 -17.29 2.96 -10.53
CA VAL A 240 -16.62 3.89 -9.63
C VAL A 240 -16.77 3.38 -8.21
N LEU A 241 -15.66 2.96 -7.60
CA LEU A 241 -15.60 2.61 -6.19
C LEU A 241 -15.28 3.88 -5.39
N TYR A 242 -16.23 4.34 -4.58
CA TYR A 242 -16.01 5.47 -3.66
C TYR A 242 -15.69 4.93 -2.25
N PHE A 243 -14.58 5.40 -1.69
CA PHE A 243 -14.16 5.07 -0.33
C PHE A 243 -13.92 6.37 0.45
N SER A 244 -14.55 6.51 1.62
CA SER A 244 -14.41 7.68 2.49
C SER A 244 -14.17 7.30 3.94
N ILE A 245 -13.16 7.92 4.56
CA ILE A 245 -12.94 7.88 6.02
C ILE A 245 -13.24 9.28 6.56
N HIS A 246 -14.24 9.40 7.42
CA HIS A 246 -14.70 10.72 7.88
C HIS A 246 -15.11 10.69 9.35
N ARG A 247 -14.95 11.81 10.04
CA ARG A 247 -15.53 12.05 11.36
C ARG A 247 -17.06 12.01 11.22
N TYR A 248 -17.70 11.31 12.14
CA TYR A 248 -19.14 11.07 12.10
C TYR A 248 -19.79 11.34 13.45
N GLU A 249 -19.20 10.87 14.54
CA GLU A 249 -19.74 11.01 15.91
C GLU A 249 -21.23 10.69 15.95
N HIS A 250 -21.60 9.54 15.38
CA HIS A 250 -22.98 9.05 15.26
C HIS A 250 -23.92 10.04 14.56
N GLY A 251 -23.42 10.75 13.54
CA GLY A 251 -24.16 11.75 12.78
C GLY A 251 -24.23 13.13 13.42
N THR A 252 -23.56 13.36 14.56
CA THR A 252 -23.52 14.71 15.17
C THR A 252 -22.46 15.62 14.56
N PHE A 253 -21.49 15.08 13.82
CA PHE A 253 -20.54 15.88 13.06
C PHE A 253 -21.09 16.22 11.67
N TRP A 254 -20.79 17.44 11.20
CA TRP A 254 -21.21 17.93 9.88
C TRP A 254 -20.73 16.98 8.76
N PRO A 255 -21.57 16.64 7.76
CA PRO A 255 -22.86 17.25 7.38
C PRO A 255 -24.11 16.66 8.08
N ASN A 256 -23.96 15.89 9.16
CA ASN A 256 -25.07 15.36 9.96
C ASN A 256 -26.02 14.39 9.23
N LEU A 257 -25.47 13.61 8.29
CA LEU A 257 -26.25 12.78 7.38
C LEU A 257 -26.32 11.32 7.84
N VAL A 258 -27.49 10.69 7.69
CA VAL A 258 -27.61 9.26 7.99
C VAL A 258 -26.87 8.44 6.93
N GLU A 259 -26.86 8.94 5.70
CA GLU A 259 -26.24 8.34 4.53
C GLU A 259 -24.71 8.31 4.55
N SER A 260 -24.08 9.01 5.49
CA SER A 260 -22.63 8.89 5.74
C SER A 260 -22.30 7.66 6.58
N ASN A 261 -23.28 6.90 7.08
CA ASN A 261 -23.02 5.72 7.90
C ASN A 261 -22.52 4.51 7.07
N PHE A 262 -21.96 3.51 7.75
CA PHE A 262 -21.27 2.37 7.13
C PHE A 262 -22.17 1.44 6.30
N ASP A 263 -23.48 1.47 6.52
CA ASP A 263 -24.46 0.59 5.88
C ASP A 263 -25.05 1.18 4.58
N HIS A 264 -24.69 2.42 4.25
CA HIS A 264 -25.01 3.06 2.97
C HIS A 264 -23.98 2.68 1.91
N ILE A 265 -24.19 1.51 1.30
CA ILE A 265 -23.19 0.86 0.43
C ILE A 265 -23.46 1.02 -1.07
N GLY A 266 -24.31 1.95 -1.48
CA GLY A 266 -24.76 2.09 -2.87
C GLY A 266 -26.06 1.34 -3.14
N GLN A 267 -26.60 1.50 -4.34
CA GLN A 267 -27.85 0.87 -4.77
C GLN A 267 -27.77 0.41 -6.22
N GLU A 268 -28.76 -0.37 -6.65
CA GLU A 268 -28.79 -0.95 -8.00
C GLU A 268 -27.47 -1.66 -8.33
N GLU A 269 -26.86 -1.38 -9.48
CA GLU A 269 -25.57 -1.95 -9.89
C GLU A 269 -24.41 -1.43 -9.02
N GLY A 270 -24.52 -0.23 -8.44
CA GLY A 270 -23.52 0.36 -7.55
C GLY A 270 -23.50 -0.22 -6.13
N LYS A 271 -24.35 -1.19 -5.81
CA LYS A 271 -24.39 -1.79 -4.47
C LYS A 271 -23.09 -2.54 -4.17
N GLY A 272 -22.43 -2.16 -3.07
CA GLY A 272 -21.10 -2.62 -2.68
C GLY A 272 -19.95 -1.70 -3.15
N TYR A 273 -20.22 -0.70 -3.99
CA TYR A 273 -19.22 0.21 -4.56
C TYR A 273 -19.17 1.59 -3.87
N ASN A 274 -19.93 1.77 -2.80
CA ASN A 274 -19.81 2.90 -1.89
C ASN A 274 -19.36 2.40 -0.51
N ILE A 275 -18.28 2.98 0.02
CA ILE A 275 -17.67 2.54 1.27
C ILE A 275 -17.50 3.73 2.20
N ASN A 276 -18.31 3.76 3.24
CA ASN A 276 -18.18 4.71 4.34
C ASN A 276 -17.51 4.05 5.54
N VAL A 277 -16.49 4.72 6.08
CA VAL A 277 -15.86 4.39 7.36
C VAL A 277 -16.08 5.55 8.33
N PRO A 278 -17.24 5.58 9.03
CA PRO A 278 -17.58 6.65 9.96
C PRO A 278 -16.77 6.54 11.24
N LEU A 279 -16.11 7.62 11.66
CA LEU A 279 -15.32 7.69 12.88
C LEU A 279 -16.14 8.33 14.00
N ASN A 280 -16.41 7.57 15.06
CA ASN A 280 -17.28 8.01 16.16
C ASN A 280 -16.53 8.59 17.36
N GLU A 281 -15.22 8.83 17.20
CA GLU A 281 -14.34 9.42 18.21
C GLU A 281 -13.40 10.43 17.53
N THR A 282 -12.89 11.38 18.31
CA THR A 282 -11.85 12.33 17.87
C THR A 282 -10.47 11.88 18.36
N ARG A 283 -9.42 12.65 18.02
CA ARG A 283 -8.02 12.36 18.41
C ARG A 283 -7.47 11.02 17.93
N LEU A 284 -8.08 10.47 16.87
CA LEU A 284 -7.60 9.26 16.20
C LEU A 284 -6.29 9.56 15.47
N ASN A 285 -5.35 8.63 15.50
CA ASN A 285 -3.97 8.84 15.07
C ASN A 285 -3.59 8.00 13.84
N ASP A 286 -2.31 8.05 13.45
CA ASP A 286 -1.76 7.30 12.31
C ASP A 286 -2.12 5.80 12.32
N HIS A 287 -2.11 5.16 13.50
CA HIS A 287 -2.40 3.74 13.64
C HIS A 287 -3.86 3.41 13.39
N ASP A 288 -4.76 4.26 13.88
CA ASP A 288 -6.20 4.11 13.69
C ASP A 288 -6.54 4.16 12.19
N TYR A 289 -6.02 5.17 11.50
CA TYR A 289 -6.20 5.31 10.06
C TYR A 289 -5.52 4.16 9.30
N LEU A 290 -4.29 3.79 9.65
CA LEU A 290 -3.58 2.68 9.02
C LEU A 290 -4.34 1.35 9.18
N ALA A 291 -4.97 1.10 10.33
CA ALA A 291 -5.80 -0.07 10.54
C ALA A 291 -6.98 -0.12 9.54
N ILE A 292 -7.61 1.02 9.26
CA ILE A 292 -8.67 1.14 8.24
C ILE A 292 -8.10 0.85 6.85
N ILE A 293 -6.95 1.43 6.50
CA ILE A 293 -6.31 1.23 5.18
C ILE A 293 -5.99 -0.25 4.95
N ILE A 294 -5.39 -0.92 5.94
CA ILE A 294 -4.97 -2.33 5.83
C ILE A 294 -6.16 -3.28 5.81
N ASN A 295 -7.23 -3.01 6.57
CA ASN A 295 -8.33 -3.96 6.74
C ASN A 295 -9.53 -3.73 5.82
N ILE A 296 -9.64 -2.57 5.18
CA ILE A 296 -10.74 -2.24 4.26
C ILE A 296 -10.21 -1.80 2.90
N LEU A 297 -9.49 -0.68 2.83
CA LEU A 297 -9.14 -0.07 1.54
C LEU A 297 -8.26 -0.97 0.69
N LEU A 298 -7.12 -1.45 1.22
CA LEU A 298 -6.17 -2.23 0.41
C LEU A 298 -6.76 -3.55 -0.09
N PRO A 299 -7.39 -4.41 0.74
CA PRO A 299 -7.97 -5.66 0.26
C PRO A 299 -8.99 -5.43 -0.86
N ILE A 300 -9.88 -4.46 -0.70
CA ILE A 300 -10.91 -4.13 -1.67
C ILE A 300 -10.30 -3.52 -2.93
N ALA A 301 -9.32 -2.62 -2.81
CA ALA A 301 -8.68 -1.99 -3.97
C ALA A 301 -7.90 -3.00 -4.84
N TYR A 302 -7.27 -4.00 -4.22
CA TYR A 302 -6.62 -5.10 -4.94
C TYR A 302 -7.64 -6.02 -5.65
N GLU A 303 -8.78 -6.32 -5.02
CA GLU A 303 -9.87 -7.09 -5.64
C GLU A 303 -10.55 -6.29 -6.77
N PHE A 304 -10.81 -5.00 -6.55
CA PHE A 304 -11.42 -4.09 -7.52
C PHE A 304 -10.51 -3.87 -8.73
N ASN A 305 -9.18 -3.83 -8.53
CA ASN A 305 -8.17 -3.63 -9.56
C ASN A 305 -8.48 -2.41 -10.45
N PRO A 306 -8.37 -1.18 -9.90
CA PRO A 306 -8.72 0.05 -10.62
C PRO A 306 -7.75 0.35 -11.77
N SER A 307 -8.26 1.01 -12.81
CA SER A 307 -7.45 1.55 -13.93
C SER A 307 -6.76 2.87 -13.56
N ILE A 308 -7.32 3.62 -12.60
CA ILE A 308 -6.80 4.86 -12.05
C ILE A 308 -7.35 5.08 -10.65
N ILE A 309 -6.54 5.72 -9.80
CA ILE A 309 -6.95 6.17 -8.47
C ILE A 309 -7.06 7.70 -8.48
N LEU A 310 -8.21 8.20 -8.06
CA LEU A 310 -8.47 9.62 -7.83
C LEU A 310 -8.51 9.84 -6.32
N VAL A 311 -7.87 10.91 -5.83
CA VAL A 311 -7.77 11.17 -4.40
C VAL A 311 -8.38 12.54 -4.09
N SER A 312 -9.45 12.54 -3.30
CA SER A 312 -9.99 13.72 -2.63
C SER A 312 -9.13 14.01 -1.40
N ALA A 313 -8.20 14.95 -1.53
CA ALA A 313 -7.13 15.17 -0.57
C ALA A 313 -7.43 16.29 0.41
N GLY A 314 -8.22 15.98 1.44
CA GLY A 314 -8.40 16.82 2.62
C GLY A 314 -7.35 16.57 3.68
N TYR A 315 -6.77 17.63 4.23
CA TYR A 315 -5.73 17.53 5.25
C TYR A 315 -6.20 17.99 6.64
N ASP A 316 -7.52 17.97 6.86
CA ASP A 316 -8.21 18.36 8.09
C ASP A 316 -8.32 17.26 9.12
N ALA A 317 -8.04 16.00 8.76
CA ALA A 317 -7.71 14.96 9.73
C ALA A 317 -6.30 15.13 10.34
N CYS A 318 -5.48 16.03 9.78
CA CYS A 318 -4.13 16.22 10.28
C CYS A 318 -4.11 16.99 11.61
N ILE A 319 -3.14 16.66 12.46
CA ILE A 319 -2.98 17.24 13.78
C ILE A 319 -3.05 18.77 13.77
N GLY A 320 -3.83 19.32 14.69
CA GLY A 320 -3.99 20.76 14.86
C GLY A 320 -5.02 21.41 13.94
N CYS A 321 -5.65 20.67 13.02
CA CYS A 321 -6.82 21.17 12.32
C CYS A 321 -7.99 21.36 13.32
N PRO A 322 -8.59 22.56 13.41
CA PRO A 322 -9.64 22.83 14.39
C PRO A 322 -10.96 22.11 14.08
N GLU A 323 -11.22 21.84 12.80
CA GLU A 323 -12.44 21.16 12.33
C GLU A 323 -12.40 19.66 12.60
N GLY A 324 -11.38 18.96 12.08
CA GLY A 324 -11.31 17.50 12.21
C GLY A 324 -10.97 17.00 13.61
N ARG A 325 -10.15 17.73 14.38
CA ARG A 325 -9.71 17.35 15.75
C ARG A 325 -9.12 15.93 15.87
N MET A 326 -8.57 15.43 14.78
CA MET A 326 -7.82 14.17 14.73
C MET A 326 -6.34 14.42 15.04
N CYS A 327 -5.57 13.35 15.15
CA CYS A 327 -4.15 13.36 15.49
C CYS A 327 -3.30 12.62 14.43
N VAL A 328 -3.78 12.58 13.18
CA VAL A 328 -2.99 12.05 12.05
C VAL A 328 -1.81 12.98 11.81
N THR A 329 -0.61 12.42 11.72
CA THR A 329 0.59 13.19 11.43
C THR A 329 0.73 13.41 9.92
N PRO A 330 1.45 14.45 9.47
CA PRO A 330 1.70 14.65 8.05
C PRO A 330 2.35 13.43 7.35
N ALA A 331 3.11 12.61 8.08
CA ALA A 331 3.79 11.45 7.53
C ALA A 331 2.80 10.42 6.95
N PHE A 332 1.66 10.21 7.60
CA PHE A 332 0.63 9.23 7.19
C PHE A 332 0.21 9.36 5.73
N TYR A 333 0.04 10.59 5.23
CA TYR A 333 -0.38 10.83 3.85
C TYR A 333 0.64 10.33 2.82
N GLY A 334 1.93 10.34 3.15
CA GLY A 334 2.97 9.72 2.31
C GLY A 334 2.82 8.19 2.27
N HIS A 335 2.59 7.56 3.43
CA HIS A 335 2.37 6.12 3.52
C HIS A 335 1.15 5.67 2.72
N LEU A 336 0.02 6.38 2.83
CA LEU A 336 -1.19 6.06 2.07
C LEU A 336 -0.94 6.06 0.56
N ILE A 337 -0.28 7.09 0.03
CA ILE A 337 0.06 7.18 -1.40
C ILE A 337 1.01 6.05 -1.81
N THR A 338 2.05 5.74 -1.02
CA THR A 338 2.99 4.65 -1.31
C THR A 338 2.32 3.27 -1.27
N LEU A 339 1.37 3.05 -0.36
CA LEU A 339 0.60 1.80 -0.30
C LEU A 339 -0.30 1.63 -1.53
N LEU A 340 -0.85 2.72 -2.06
CA LEU A 340 -1.69 2.71 -3.27
C LEU A 340 -0.88 2.70 -4.58
N SER A 341 0.39 3.11 -4.57
CA SER A 341 1.19 3.28 -5.80
C SER A 341 1.48 2.00 -6.58
N GLY A 342 1.28 0.83 -5.97
CA GLY A 342 1.40 -0.46 -6.66
C GLY A 342 0.19 -0.78 -7.53
N LEU A 343 -0.96 -0.13 -7.29
CA LEU A 343 -2.21 -0.34 -8.03
C LEU A 343 -2.27 0.60 -9.25
N ALA A 344 -3.17 0.28 -10.19
CA ALA A 344 -3.46 1.14 -11.34
C ALA A 344 -2.20 1.57 -12.12
N ASN A 345 -1.15 0.76 -12.16
CA ASN A 345 0.14 1.09 -12.77
C ASN A 345 0.78 2.38 -12.21
N GLY A 346 0.47 2.75 -10.96
CA GLY A 346 0.91 3.99 -10.34
C GLY A 346 0.14 5.23 -10.79
N LYS A 347 -0.96 5.09 -11.55
CA LYS A 347 -1.82 6.20 -12.00
C LYS A 347 -2.65 6.74 -10.83
N ILE A 348 -2.14 7.79 -10.19
CA ILE A 348 -2.77 8.47 -9.07
C ILE A 348 -2.90 9.96 -9.38
N ALA A 349 -4.13 10.48 -9.35
CA ALA A 349 -4.40 11.92 -9.45
C ALA A 349 -4.92 12.44 -8.11
N VAL A 350 -4.25 13.42 -7.53
CA VAL A 350 -4.58 13.99 -6.22
C VAL A 350 -5.14 15.40 -6.38
N PHE A 351 -6.28 15.69 -5.76
CA PHE A 351 -6.94 17.00 -5.82
C PHE A 351 -7.11 17.55 -4.41
N LEU A 352 -6.64 18.78 -4.16
CA LEU A 352 -6.82 19.42 -2.86
C LEU A 352 -8.32 19.62 -2.54
N GLU A 353 -8.74 19.15 -1.35
CA GLU A 353 -10.08 19.37 -0.78
C GLU A 353 -9.97 20.29 0.46
N GLY A 354 -10.22 19.80 1.67
CA GLY A 354 -10.16 20.52 2.95
C GLY A 354 -8.76 20.61 3.60
N GLY A 355 -8.73 20.92 4.90
CA GLY A 355 -7.50 21.17 5.67
C GLY A 355 -7.25 22.64 5.99
N TYR A 356 -7.36 22.99 7.28
CA TYR A 356 -7.48 24.38 7.74
C TYR A 356 -6.42 24.79 8.77
N CYS A 357 -5.58 23.85 9.22
CA CYS A 357 -4.32 24.19 9.90
C CYS A 357 -3.21 24.34 8.86
N LEU A 358 -2.83 25.59 8.54
CA LEU A 358 -1.92 25.89 7.42
C LEU A 358 -0.57 25.17 7.49
N SER A 359 0.00 24.99 8.69
CA SER A 359 1.28 24.29 8.88
C SER A 359 1.14 22.79 8.61
N SER A 360 0.09 22.16 9.13
CA SER A 360 -0.15 20.72 8.91
C SER A 360 -0.56 20.43 7.49
N LEU A 361 -1.41 21.29 6.90
CA LEU A 361 -1.82 21.25 5.51
C LEU A 361 -0.61 21.23 4.57
N ALA A 362 0.30 22.19 4.74
CA ALA A 362 1.45 22.34 3.86
C ALA A 362 2.44 21.17 4.00
N ASP A 363 2.70 20.70 5.24
CA ASP A 363 3.58 19.55 5.44
C ASP A 363 2.95 18.26 4.89
N SER A 364 1.63 18.07 5.06
CA SER A 364 0.94 16.88 4.58
C SER A 364 0.92 16.81 3.05
N ALA A 365 0.61 17.92 2.37
CA ALA A 365 0.71 18.02 0.92
C ALA A 365 2.14 17.79 0.41
N LEU A 366 3.16 18.29 1.13
CA LEU A 366 4.56 18.01 0.82
C LEU A 366 4.86 16.50 0.91
N ARG A 367 4.39 15.81 1.94
CA ARG A 367 4.58 14.34 2.10
C ARG A 367 3.86 13.55 1.01
N THR A 368 2.65 13.96 0.62
CA THR A 368 1.93 13.41 -0.53
C THR A 368 2.74 13.55 -1.82
N VAL A 369 3.25 14.75 -2.13
CA VAL A 369 4.05 14.98 -3.36
C VAL A 369 5.36 14.20 -3.35
N ARG A 370 6.04 14.10 -2.21
CA ARG A 370 7.24 13.25 -2.07
C ARG A 370 6.94 11.78 -2.34
N ALA A 371 5.82 11.26 -1.83
CA ALA A 371 5.40 9.89 -2.10
C ALA A 371 5.04 9.68 -3.59
N LEU A 372 4.40 10.66 -4.24
CA LEU A 372 4.16 10.63 -5.69
C LEU A 372 5.46 10.59 -6.50
N LEU A 373 6.47 11.36 -6.06
CA LEU A 373 7.85 11.33 -6.59
C LEU A 373 8.58 10.01 -6.34
N GLY A 374 8.03 9.14 -5.48
CA GLY A 374 8.63 7.86 -5.11
C GLY A 374 9.67 7.95 -3.99
N ASP A 375 9.76 9.08 -3.27
CA ASP A 375 10.68 9.23 -2.14
C ASP A 375 10.30 8.32 -0.97
N PRO A 376 11.26 7.93 -0.11
CA PRO A 376 10.98 7.09 1.05
C PRO A 376 10.01 7.77 2.03
N CYS A 377 9.17 6.96 2.68
CA CYS A 377 8.23 7.44 3.69
C CYS A 377 8.97 7.88 4.97
N HIS A 378 8.45 8.92 5.63
CA HIS A 378 8.90 9.27 6.97
C HIS A 378 8.27 8.33 7.97
N PRO A 379 9.01 7.74 8.93
CA PRO A 379 8.45 6.78 9.87
C PRO A 379 7.20 7.31 10.58
N LEU A 380 6.17 6.49 10.79
CA LEU A 380 4.99 6.90 11.57
C LEU A 380 5.31 7.08 13.05
N GLN A 381 4.45 7.79 13.77
CA GLN A 381 4.53 7.84 15.23
C GLN A 381 3.81 6.64 15.84
N TYR A 382 4.55 5.85 16.63
CA TYR A 382 4.02 4.59 17.13
C TYR A 382 3.13 4.74 18.37
N THR A 383 1.93 4.16 18.31
CA THR A 383 1.06 3.93 19.48
C THR A 383 0.75 2.44 19.61
N THR A 384 0.68 1.92 20.84
CA THR A 384 0.57 0.47 21.08
C THR A 384 -0.83 -0.12 20.83
N HIS A 385 -1.88 0.69 20.68
CA HIS A 385 -3.27 0.21 20.60
C HIS A 385 -4.07 0.99 19.55
N ILE A 386 -4.99 0.30 18.88
CA ILE A 386 -6.03 0.89 18.03
C ILE A 386 -7.21 1.27 18.91
N ASN A 387 -7.81 2.43 18.66
CA ASN A 387 -9.00 2.87 19.37
C ASN A 387 -10.14 1.85 19.17
N PRO A 388 -10.81 1.38 20.25
CA PRO A 388 -11.93 0.44 20.13
C PRO A 388 -13.04 0.92 19.20
N SER A 389 -13.36 2.22 19.17
CA SER A 389 -14.36 2.77 18.25
C SER A 389 -13.96 2.56 16.78
N VAL A 390 -12.67 2.60 16.45
CA VAL A 390 -12.17 2.36 15.09
C VAL A 390 -12.25 0.88 14.74
N ILE A 391 -11.97 0.00 15.70
CA ILE A 391 -12.19 -1.44 15.53
C ILE A 391 -13.67 -1.71 15.23
N ASP A 392 -14.58 -1.04 15.93
CA ASP A 392 -16.01 -1.19 15.71
C ASP A 392 -16.43 -0.67 14.33
N SER A 393 -15.95 0.52 13.92
CA SER A 393 -16.16 1.05 12.57
C SER A 393 -15.65 0.10 11.48
N ILE A 394 -14.45 -0.47 11.66
CA ILE A 394 -13.87 -1.41 10.70
C ILE A 394 -14.76 -2.65 10.56
N ASN A 395 -15.15 -3.29 11.67
CA ASN A 395 -15.95 -4.51 11.61
C ASN A 395 -17.39 -4.24 11.13
N ASN A 396 -17.98 -3.08 11.45
CA ASN A 396 -19.26 -2.64 10.91
C ASN A 396 -19.22 -2.53 9.37
N THR A 397 -18.27 -1.77 8.84
CA THR A 397 -18.09 -1.59 7.39
C THR A 397 -17.85 -2.93 6.70
N LYS A 398 -17.01 -3.81 7.30
CA LYS A 398 -16.77 -5.15 6.76
C LYS A 398 -18.04 -6.00 6.69
N ILE A 399 -18.88 -6.00 7.73
CA ILE A 399 -20.15 -6.75 7.73
C ILE A 399 -21.06 -6.29 6.59
N ALA A 400 -21.22 -4.97 6.43
CA ALA A 400 -22.09 -4.40 5.39
C ALA A 400 -21.62 -4.76 3.96
N LEU A 401 -20.30 -4.78 3.74
CA LEU A 401 -19.70 -5.00 2.43
C LEU A 401 -19.38 -6.45 2.10
N ARG A 402 -19.33 -7.33 3.11
CA ARG A 402 -18.95 -8.74 2.98
C ARG A 402 -19.68 -9.51 1.88
N PRO A 403 -20.98 -9.30 1.62
CA PRO A 403 -21.66 -10.00 0.52
C PRO A 403 -21.11 -9.67 -0.87
N TYR A 404 -20.41 -8.54 -1.02
CA TYR A 404 -19.98 -7.99 -2.31
C TYR A 404 -18.48 -8.17 -2.59
N TRP A 405 -17.66 -8.43 -1.56
CA TRP A 405 -16.20 -8.48 -1.68
C TRP A 405 -15.64 -9.78 -1.09
N ASN A 406 -14.99 -10.60 -1.92
CA ASN A 406 -14.43 -11.88 -1.50
C ASN A 406 -13.33 -11.70 -0.44
N CYS A 407 -12.54 -10.64 -0.55
CA CYS A 407 -11.48 -10.30 0.40
C CYS A 407 -12.00 -9.99 1.82
N LEU A 408 -13.30 -9.70 1.98
CA LEU A 408 -13.97 -9.48 3.27
C LEU A 408 -14.71 -10.72 3.78
N GLN A 409 -14.78 -11.79 2.99
CA GLN A 409 -15.41 -13.07 3.34
C GLN A 409 -14.46 -14.03 4.07
N MET A 410 -13.39 -13.47 4.64
CA MET A 410 -12.21 -14.22 5.07
C MET A 410 -12.30 -14.65 6.54
N GLU A 411 -12.88 -13.80 7.38
CA GLU A 411 -13.12 -14.05 8.80
C GLU A 411 -14.38 -14.89 9.01
N PRO A 412 -14.49 -15.73 10.05
CA PRO A 412 -15.69 -16.53 10.30
C PRO A 412 -16.88 -15.67 10.73
N LEU A 413 -18.08 -16.07 10.30
CA LEU A 413 -19.36 -15.55 10.80
C LEU A 413 -19.83 -16.41 11.99
N VAL A 414 -20.45 -15.78 12.99
CA VAL A 414 -20.95 -16.47 14.19
C VAL A 414 -22.33 -15.94 14.55
N GLU A 415 -23.29 -16.81 14.77
CA GLU A 415 -24.61 -16.40 15.27
C GLU A 415 -24.54 -16.23 16.80
N ILE A 416 -24.90 -15.04 17.32
CA ILE A 416 -24.73 -14.73 18.76
C ILE A 416 -25.49 -15.69 19.68
N LYS A 417 -26.66 -16.17 19.25
CA LYS A 417 -27.46 -17.13 20.03
C LYS A 417 -26.71 -18.44 20.35
N ASP A 418 -25.67 -18.76 19.59
CA ASP A 418 -24.87 -19.97 19.75
C ASP A 418 -23.62 -19.73 20.62
N ILE A 419 -23.41 -18.52 21.14
CA ILE A 419 -22.26 -18.14 21.96
C ILE A 419 -22.66 -18.13 23.45
N GLN A 420 -22.18 -19.12 24.21
CA GLN A 420 -22.45 -19.21 25.65
C GLN A 420 -21.70 -18.16 26.49
N ASN A 421 -20.55 -17.65 26.01
CA ASN A 421 -19.69 -16.69 26.69
C ASN A 421 -19.29 -15.57 25.72
N TYR A 422 -20.20 -14.65 25.43
CA TYR A 422 -19.91 -13.52 24.54
C TYR A 422 -18.87 -12.57 25.16
N ASP A 423 -17.80 -12.30 24.40
CA ASP A 423 -16.81 -11.29 24.76
C ASP A 423 -16.60 -10.32 23.58
N ARG A 424 -16.52 -9.02 23.86
CA ARG A 424 -16.33 -7.97 22.83
C ARG A 424 -14.92 -7.95 22.25
N PHE A 425 -14.01 -8.76 22.77
CA PHE A 425 -12.61 -8.83 22.34
C PHE A 425 -12.48 -9.72 21.09
N ASN A 426 -13.24 -10.80 21.02
CA ASN A 426 -13.24 -11.77 19.92
C ASN A 426 -14.46 -11.63 19.01
N TYR A 427 -15.59 -11.14 19.54
CA TYR A 427 -16.86 -11.09 18.80
C TYR A 427 -17.33 -9.65 18.56
N HIS A 428 -17.99 -9.44 17.41
CA HIS A 428 -18.51 -8.15 17.00
C HIS A 428 -19.99 -8.22 16.61
N VAL A 429 -20.74 -7.18 16.97
CA VAL A 429 -22.14 -7.00 16.57
C VAL A 429 -22.23 -5.66 15.85
N ALA A 430 -22.71 -5.67 14.61
CA ALA A 430 -22.95 -4.42 13.90
C ALA A 430 -24.20 -3.73 14.45
N VAL A 431 -24.05 -2.47 14.83
CA VAL A 431 -25.13 -1.63 15.34
C VAL A 431 -25.17 -0.32 14.54
N ARG A 432 -26.35 0.02 14.02
CA ARG A 432 -26.63 1.33 13.44
C ARG A 432 -26.97 2.31 14.56
N HIS A 433 -26.22 3.39 14.61
CA HIS A 433 -26.45 4.50 15.52
C HIS A 433 -26.42 5.81 14.74
N PHE A 434 -27.48 6.60 14.90
CA PHE A 434 -27.60 7.96 14.37
C PHE A 434 -28.39 8.83 15.35
N ILE A 435 -27.77 9.93 15.77
CA ILE A 435 -28.34 10.94 16.67
C ILE A 435 -28.13 12.36 16.11
N GLY A 436 -27.76 12.47 14.84
CA GLY A 436 -27.60 13.75 14.15
C GLY A 436 -28.90 14.51 13.97
N GLU A 437 -28.82 15.83 14.00
CA GLU A 437 -29.90 16.73 13.59
C GLU A 437 -29.37 17.64 12.47
N PRO A 438 -29.80 17.45 11.21
CA PRO A 438 -29.36 18.30 10.11
C PRO A 438 -29.78 19.75 10.31
N GLU A 439 -28.85 20.68 10.09
CA GLU A 439 -29.16 22.11 10.09
C GLU A 439 -30.12 22.48 8.96
N ARG A 440 -30.84 23.59 9.12
CA ARG A 440 -31.82 24.11 8.14
C ARG A 440 -31.56 25.59 7.88
N PRO A 441 -31.86 26.09 6.67
CA PRO A 441 -31.67 27.50 6.36
C PRO A 441 -32.56 28.41 7.25
N PRO A 442 -32.12 29.64 7.56
CA PRO A 442 -30.88 30.26 7.09
C PRO A 442 -29.64 29.70 7.79
N PHE A 443 -28.66 29.28 7.01
CA PHE A 443 -27.38 28.76 7.49
C PHE A 443 -26.46 29.92 7.92
N PRO A 444 -25.66 29.72 8.98
CA PRO A 444 -24.69 30.72 9.39
C PRO A 444 -23.58 30.87 8.33
N THR A 445 -23.26 32.11 7.97
CA THR A 445 -22.18 32.47 7.03
C THR A 445 -20.89 32.92 7.74
N ARG A 446 -20.92 33.00 9.09
CA ARG A 446 -19.87 33.54 9.95
C ARG A 446 -19.76 32.74 11.24
N GLY A 447 -18.54 32.47 11.70
CA GLY A 447 -18.25 31.97 13.05
C GLY A 447 -18.87 30.60 13.43
N PHE A 448 -19.30 29.80 12.45
CA PHE A 448 -19.82 28.43 12.67
C PHE A 448 -18.70 27.39 12.73
N TYR A 449 -17.50 27.74 12.29
CA TYR A 449 -16.32 26.89 12.32
C TYR A 449 -15.56 27.03 13.65
N PRO A 450 -14.96 25.95 14.16
CA PRO A 450 -14.11 26.00 15.34
C PRO A 450 -12.80 26.75 15.07
N LEU A 451 -12.28 27.43 16.09
CA LEU A 451 -10.97 28.08 16.08
C LEU A 451 -10.10 27.53 17.20
N ASN A 452 -8.80 27.41 16.94
CA ASN A 452 -7.81 27.13 17.99
C ASN A 452 -7.54 28.42 18.78
N SER A 453 -7.24 28.29 20.07
CA SER A 453 -6.69 29.41 20.84
C SER A 453 -5.25 29.73 20.39
N LEU A 454 -4.80 30.98 20.60
CA LEU A 454 -3.43 31.40 20.27
C LEU A 454 -2.36 30.52 20.95
N GLY A 455 -2.64 30.01 22.16
CA GLY A 455 -1.75 29.09 22.86
C GLY A 455 -1.67 27.72 22.19
N GLU A 456 -2.81 27.17 21.77
CA GLU A 456 -2.87 25.90 21.03
C GLU A 456 -2.18 26.01 19.67
N GLU A 457 -2.39 27.08 18.91
CA GLU A 457 -1.71 27.30 17.63
C GLU A 457 -0.18 27.31 17.78
N ALA A 458 0.33 27.96 18.82
CA ALA A 458 1.77 27.98 19.10
C ALA A 458 2.31 26.58 19.43
N LEU A 459 1.58 25.79 20.23
CA LEU A 459 1.94 24.42 20.57
C LEU A 459 1.91 23.50 19.34
N ILE A 460 0.84 23.58 18.54
CA ILE A 460 0.69 22.84 17.28
C ILE A 460 1.85 23.15 16.34
N LYS A 461 2.16 24.44 16.14
CA LYS A 461 3.26 24.87 15.28
C LYS A 461 4.61 24.34 15.76
N ASN A 462 4.88 24.40 17.06
CA ASN A 462 6.11 23.85 17.64
C ASN A 462 6.18 22.32 17.46
N TYR A 463 5.06 21.62 17.64
CA TYR A 463 4.99 20.18 17.45
C TYR A 463 5.24 19.77 16.00
N ILE A 464 4.61 20.46 15.03
CA ILE A 464 4.84 20.21 13.60
C ILE A 464 6.30 20.50 13.26
N THR A 465 6.86 21.61 13.75
CA THR A 465 8.28 21.93 13.56
C THR A 465 9.18 20.83 14.13
N PHE A 466 8.84 20.25 15.28
CA PHE A 466 9.54 19.09 15.84
C PHE A 466 9.46 17.87 14.90
N LEU A 467 8.26 17.51 14.43
CA LEU A 467 8.06 16.42 13.46
C LEU A 467 8.87 16.61 12.17
N GLN A 468 9.00 17.88 11.75
CA GLN A 468 9.86 18.27 10.64
C GLN A 468 11.34 18.03 11.01
N THR A 469 11.86 18.69 12.06
CA THR A 469 13.29 18.63 12.40
C THR A 469 13.84 17.24 12.74
N GLU A 470 13.08 16.36 13.40
CA GLU A 470 13.55 15.01 13.73
C GLU A 470 13.71 14.08 12.50
N ARG A 471 13.16 14.47 11.33
CA ARG A 471 12.95 13.55 10.21
C ARG A 471 13.31 14.11 8.84
N TYR A 472 13.86 15.33 8.74
CA TYR A 472 14.00 16.09 7.49
C TYR A 472 15.10 15.66 6.51
N ASN A 473 15.98 14.74 6.87
CA ASN A 473 17.03 14.28 5.96
C ASN A 473 16.63 12.96 5.28
N LEU A 474 15.49 12.92 4.57
CA LEU A 474 15.26 11.85 3.59
C LEU A 474 15.74 12.35 2.24
N SER A 475 16.72 11.61 1.67
CA SER A 475 17.21 11.82 0.32
C SER A 475 16.17 11.38 -0.71
N GLU A 476 16.42 11.72 -1.96
CA GLU A 476 15.74 11.12 -3.10
C GLU A 476 15.91 9.59 -3.07
N THR A 477 14.99 8.89 -3.73
CA THR A 477 15.10 7.43 -3.88
C THR A 477 16.28 7.09 -4.76
N VAL A 478 17.24 6.37 -4.18
CA VAL A 478 18.41 5.83 -4.87
C VAL A 478 18.52 4.37 -4.50
N ILE A 479 18.40 3.49 -5.48
CA ILE A 479 18.45 2.04 -5.26
C ILE A 479 19.88 1.57 -5.49
N GLY A 480 20.50 0.96 -4.48
CA GLY A 480 21.81 0.34 -4.61
C GLY A 480 21.69 -1.14 -4.99
N TYR A 481 22.67 -1.67 -5.70
CA TYR A 481 22.82 -3.12 -5.85
C TYR A 481 24.28 -3.52 -5.67
N MET A 482 24.48 -4.75 -5.20
CA MET A 482 25.80 -5.33 -5.07
C MET A 482 25.72 -6.83 -5.40
N VAL A 483 26.64 -7.28 -6.24
CA VAL A 483 26.76 -8.69 -6.63
C VAL A 483 27.96 -9.27 -5.88
N ASN A 484 27.78 -10.42 -5.24
CA ASN A 484 28.92 -11.20 -4.77
C ASN A 484 29.61 -11.84 -5.98
N GLU A 485 30.69 -11.27 -6.52
CA GLU A 485 31.41 -11.87 -7.65
C GLU A 485 32.14 -13.17 -7.26
N GLU A 486 32.51 -13.35 -6.01
CA GLU A 486 33.12 -14.61 -5.56
C GLU A 486 32.11 -15.76 -5.53
N ALA A 487 30.81 -15.45 -5.62
CA ALA A 487 29.74 -16.43 -5.78
C ALA A 487 30.05 -17.49 -6.85
N PHE A 488 30.66 -17.11 -7.97
CA PHE A 488 30.97 -18.00 -9.09
C PHE A 488 32.02 -19.07 -8.75
N LEU A 489 32.71 -18.96 -7.62
CA LEU A 489 33.70 -19.94 -7.18
C LEU A 489 33.11 -21.07 -6.32
N HIS A 490 31.83 -20.97 -5.93
CA HIS A 490 31.19 -21.91 -5.03
C HIS A 490 30.31 -22.91 -5.76
N ASP A 491 30.89 -23.91 -6.41
CA ASP A 491 30.14 -24.96 -7.08
C ASP A 491 30.37 -26.35 -6.46
N PRO A 492 29.38 -27.26 -6.57
CA PRO A 492 29.54 -28.60 -6.06
C PRO A 492 30.64 -29.34 -6.84
N PRO A 493 31.23 -30.39 -6.23
CA PRO A 493 32.10 -31.31 -6.96
C PRO A 493 31.40 -31.87 -8.20
N SER A 494 32.16 -32.16 -9.27
CA SER A 494 31.62 -32.56 -10.59
C SER A 494 30.74 -33.82 -10.60
N ASN A 495 30.71 -34.59 -9.51
CA ASN A 495 29.90 -35.78 -9.33
C ASN A 495 28.59 -35.54 -8.53
N GLN A 496 28.30 -34.29 -8.15
CA GLN A 496 27.10 -33.91 -7.40
C GLN A 496 26.28 -32.90 -8.21
N THR A 497 25.01 -33.23 -8.45
CA THR A 497 24.05 -32.28 -9.04
C THR A 497 23.38 -31.48 -7.94
N THR A 498 23.15 -30.19 -8.21
CA THR A 498 22.50 -29.26 -7.27
C THR A 498 21.54 -28.36 -8.04
N GLN A 499 20.54 -27.82 -7.34
CA GLN A 499 19.70 -26.73 -7.86
C GLN A 499 20.29 -25.36 -7.53
N GLU A 500 21.13 -25.27 -6.50
CA GLU A 500 21.88 -24.06 -6.16
C GLU A 500 23.11 -23.97 -7.08
N VAL A 501 22.92 -23.37 -8.26
CA VAL A 501 23.93 -23.22 -9.32
C VAL A 501 24.28 -21.75 -9.56
N GLN A 502 25.47 -21.50 -10.11
CA GLN A 502 25.92 -20.15 -10.46
C GLN A 502 24.99 -19.40 -11.44
N ASP A 503 24.35 -20.12 -12.38
CA ASP A 503 23.47 -19.55 -13.41
C ASP A 503 22.31 -18.73 -12.81
N ARG A 504 21.96 -18.98 -11.54
CA ARG A 504 20.95 -18.19 -10.81
C ARG A 504 21.32 -16.70 -10.77
N ILE A 505 22.59 -16.38 -10.51
CA ILE A 505 23.07 -14.99 -10.42
C ILE A 505 23.19 -14.40 -11.82
N ASP A 506 23.76 -15.14 -12.77
CA ASP A 506 23.92 -14.67 -14.16
C ASP A 506 22.58 -14.29 -14.77
N VAL A 507 21.57 -15.16 -14.68
CA VAL A 507 20.25 -14.91 -15.26
C VAL A 507 19.54 -13.74 -14.57
N ILE A 508 19.74 -13.53 -13.26
CA ILE A 508 19.22 -12.33 -12.58
C ILE A 508 19.84 -11.06 -13.19
N ILE A 509 21.17 -11.02 -13.33
CA ILE A 509 21.87 -9.85 -13.87
C ILE A 509 21.48 -9.61 -15.33
N ASP A 510 21.40 -10.68 -16.13
CA ASP A 510 20.99 -10.62 -17.53
C ASP A 510 19.57 -10.07 -17.66
N LYS A 511 18.61 -10.53 -16.83
CA LYS A 511 17.24 -10.02 -16.88
C LYS A 511 17.13 -8.58 -16.38
N LEU A 512 17.85 -8.20 -15.32
CA LEU A 512 17.89 -6.79 -14.90
C LEU A 512 18.47 -5.88 -15.97
N THR A 513 19.44 -6.38 -16.75
CA THR A 513 20.00 -5.68 -17.90
C THR A 513 19.00 -5.61 -19.07
N ASP A 514 18.35 -6.73 -19.39
CA ASP A 514 17.36 -6.85 -20.46
C ASP A 514 16.13 -5.95 -20.23
N PHE A 515 15.73 -5.76 -18.97
CA PHE A 515 14.66 -4.84 -18.55
C PHE A 515 15.15 -3.40 -18.32
N ASN A 516 16.40 -3.07 -18.66
CA ASN A 516 17.00 -1.74 -18.47
C ASN A 516 16.98 -1.23 -17.00
N LEU A 517 16.96 -2.13 -16.02
CA LEU A 517 16.88 -1.76 -14.59
C LEU A 517 18.25 -1.59 -13.95
N ILE A 518 19.24 -2.39 -14.37
CA ILE A 518 20.57 -2.36 -13.76
C ILE A 518 21.25 -0.99 -13.87
N GLY A 519 21.05 -0.29 -14.99
CA GLY A 519 21.59 1.05 -15.23
C GLY A 519 20.90 2.16 -14.43
N GLN A 520 19.75 1.88 -13.82
CA GLN A 520 18.99 2.82 -12.99
C GLN A 520 19.34 2.67 -11.50
N MET A 521 20.10 1.63 -11.14
CA MET A 521 20.57 1.40 -9.80
C MET A 521 22.04 1.80 -9.65
N THR A 522 22.42 2.22 -8.44
CA THR A 522 23.81 2.52 -8.09
C THR A 522 24.55 1.21 -7.83
N ASN A 523 25.56 0.92 -8.65
CA ASN A 523 26.45 -0.21 -8.40
C ASN A 523 27.35 0.10 -7.19
N LEU A 524 27.24 -0.70 -6.14
CA LEU A 524 28.03 -0.56 -4.91
C LEU A 524 29.33 -1.39 -4.94
N ASN A 525 29.58 -2.14 -6.03
CA ASN A 525 30.86 -2.78 -6.31
C ASN A 525 31.89 -1.69 -6.62
N VAL A 526 32.56 -1.16 -5.59
CA VAL A 526 33.79 -0.40 -5.79
C VAL A 526 34.87 -1.39 -6.32
N PRO A 527 35.91 -0.98 -7.06
CA PRO A 527 37.07 -1.84 -7.31
C PRO A 527 37.75 -2.23 -5.99
N ILE A 528 38.06 -3.51 -5.83
CA ILE A 528 38.56 -4.16 -4.61
C ILE A 528 39.79 -3.41 -4.08
N ARG A 529 39.68 -2.81 -2.89
CA ARG A 529 40.83 -2.42 -2.07
C ARG A 529 40.59 -2.95 -0.65
N PRO A 530 41.58 -3.64 -0.04
CA PRO A 530 41.46 -4.23 1.31
C PRO A 530 41.35 -3.19 2.45
N GLU A 531 41.26 -1.90 2.13
CA GLU A 531 41.06 -0.77 3.06
C GLU A 531 39.65 -0.16 2.92
N ARG A 532 38.62 -0.99 2.80
CA ARG A 532 37.21 -0.54 2.88
C ARG A 532 36.74 -0.46 4.34
N PRO A 533 35.66 0.28 4.64
CA PRO A 533 35.11 0.39 6.00
C PRO A 533 34.75 -0.95 6.66
N ILE A 534 34.48 -2.01 5.87
CA ILE A 534 34.28 -3.37 6.37
C ILE A 534 35.62 -4.10 6.42
N SER A 535 36.07 -4.47 7.63
CA SER A 535 37.26 -5.32 7.82
C SER A 535 36.89 -6.80 7.80
N TRP A 536 37.67 -7.62 7.09
CA TRP A 536 37.52 -9.09 7.13
C TRP A 536 37.64 -9.66 8.54
N SER A 537 38.49 -9.06 9.38
CA SER A 537 38.64 -9.47 10.78
C SER A 537 37.35 -9.28 11.58
N LEU A 538 36.60 -8.22 11.27
CA LEU A 538 35.35 -7.88 11.92
C LEU A 538 34.20 -8.76 11.40
N ILE A 539 34.12 -8.99 10.09
CA ILE A 539 33.17 -9.96 9.52
C ILE A 539 33.40 -11.35 10.12
N ASP A 540 34.64 -11.81 10.18
CA ASP A 540 34.99 -13.08 10.83
C ASP A 540 34.59 -13.11 12.30
N GLN A 541 34.73 -12.00 13.01
CA GLN A 541 34.32 -11.90 14.41
C GLN A 541 32.81 -12.09 14.55
N TYR A 542 31.99 -11.46 13.71
CA TYR A 542 30.53 -11.63 13.76
C TYR A 542 30.11 -13.02 13.31
N ILE A 543 30.72 -13.58 12.26
CA ILE A 543 30.49 -14.98 11.86
C ILE A 543 30.77 -15.93 13.04
N LYS A 544 31.88 -15.72 13.77
CA LYS A 544 32.26 -16.51 14.95
C LYS A 544 31.36 -16.27 16.17
N SER A 545 30.74 -15.10 16.33
CA SER A 545 29.80 -14.87 17.44
C SER A 545 28.44 -15.51 17.18
N THR A 546 28.01 -15.53 15.92
CA THR A 546 26.72 -16.11 15.51
C THR A 546 26.81 -17.63 15.42
N HIS A 547 27.92 -18.15 14.86
CA HIS A 547 28.14 -19.58 14.66
C HIS A 547 29.24 -20.12 15.58
N GLY A 548 29.06 -21.34 16.10
CA GLY A 548 30.02 -21.96 17.02
C GLY A 548 31.40 -22.19 16.40
N GLU A 549 32.46 -21.90 17.15
CA GLU A 549 33.85 -22.00 16.66
C GLU A 549 34.19 -23.39 16.09
N GLN A 550 33.71 -24.46 16.72
CA GLN A 550 33.93 -25.82 16.22
C GLN A 550 33.22 -26.07 14.89
N TYR A 551 32.02 -25.51 14.70
CA TYR A 551 31.28 -25.64 13.45
C TYR A 551 32.00 -24.93 12.31
N LEU A 552 32.52 -23.73 12.55
CA LEU A 552 33.32 -23.00 11.57
C LEU A 552 34.63 -23.73 11.22
N LYS A 553 35.30 -24.33 12.22
CA LYS A 553 36.46 -25.21 11.97
C LYS A 553 36.08 -26.42 11.11
N ASN A 554 34.87 -26.96 11.27
CA ASN A 554 34.42 -28.09 10.45
C ASN A 554 34.12 -27.67 9.01
N ILE A 555 33.64 -26.44 8.77
CA ILE A 555 33.54 -25.88 7.40
C ILE A 555 34.95 -25.73 6.80
N ASP A 556 35.86 -25.10 7.54
CA ASP A 556 37.24 -24.82 7.07
C ASP A 556 38.03 -26.10 6.72
N ASN A 557 37.77 -27.21 7.41
CA ASN A 557 38.48 -28.48 7.24
C ASN A 557 37.72 -29.51 6.38
N ASP A 558 36.65 -29.12 5.67
CA ASP A 558 35.79 -30.03 4.90
C ASP A 558 35.32 -31.25 5.73
N ALA A 559 34.95 -30.97 6.98
CA ALA A 559 34.59 -31.97 7.99
C ALA A 559 33.10 -31.91 8.39
N LEU A 560 32.26 -31.24 7.58
CA LEU A 560 30.81 -31.27 7.79
C LEU A 560 30.22 -32.64 7.46
N PRO A 561 29.10 -33.03 8.10
CA PRO A 561 28.36 -34.23 7.71
C PRO A 561 27.96 -34.15 6.23
N LYS A 562 28.22 -35.22 5.48
CA LYS A 562 27.80 -35.31 4.08
C LYS A 562 26.28 -35.35 3.98
N LYS A 563 25.69 -34.35 3.33
CA LYS A 563 24.26 -34.28 3.01
C LYS A 563 24.08 -33.91 1.53
N PRO A 564 22.99 -34.33 0.87
CA PRO A 564 22.75 -33.98 -0.53
C PRO A 564 22.65 -32.46 -0.79
N ASP A 565 22.20 -31.72 0.22
CA ASP A 565 21.93 -30.29 0.23
C ASP A 565 23.06 -29.46 0.86
N VAL A 566 24.23 -30.06 1.14
CA VAL A 566 25.40 -29.37 1.67
C VAL A 566 26.63 -29.82 0.89
N TYR A 567 27.33 -28.87 0.29
CA TYR A 567 28.59 -29.10 -0.41
C TYR A 567 29.60 -28.02 -0.03
N LEU A 568 30.88 -28.36 -0.10
CA LEU A 568 32.00 -27.48 0.21
C LEU A 568 33.00 -27.53 -0.95
N CYS A 569 33.65 -26.40 -1.21
CA CYS A 569 34.76 -26.27 -2.14
C CYS A 569 35.86 -25.40 -1.49
N SER A 570 37.01 -25.26 -2.17
CA SER A 570 38.13 -24.47 -1.66
C SER A 570 37.78 -23.00 -1.38
N SER A 571 36.79 -22.46 -2.09
CA SER A 571 36.39 -21.05 -1.99
C SER A 571 35.24 -20.81 -1.01
N THR A 572 34.61 -21.86 -0.46
CA THR A 572 33.41 -21.75 0.39
C THR A 572 33.51 -20.70 1.48
N ARG A 573 34.61 -20.69 2.23
CA ARG A 573 34.81 -19.73 3.33
C ARG A 573 34.81 -18.29 2.84
N GLU A 574 35.49 -18.02 1.74
CA GLU A 574 35.60 -16.70 1.13
C GLU A 574 34.24 -16.24 0.59
N VAL A 575 33.54 -17.10 -0.15
CA VAL A 575 32.22 -16.79 -0.69
C VAL A 575 31.21 -16.50 0.42
N CYS A 576 31.20 -17.28 1.50
CA CYS A 576 30.31 -17.02 2.65
C CYS A 576 30.61 -15.69 3.33
N ARG A 577 31.90 -15.30 3.45
CA ARG A 577 32.29 -13.99 4.00
C ARG A 577 31.76 -12.85 3.12
N TRP A 578 31.87 -13.00 1.80
CA TRP A 578 31.36 -12.00 0.86
C TRP A 578 29.84 -11.88 0.92
N SER A 579 29.10 -12.98 1.03
CA SER A 579 27.64 -12.94 1.18
C SER A 579 27.20 -12.14 2.41
N VAL A 580 27.93 -12.20 3.53
CA VAL A 580 27.68 -11.34 4.70
C VAL A 580 28.08 -9.89 4.39
N ALA A 581 29.28 -9.68 3.86
CA ALA A 581 29.84 -8.35 3.66
C ALA A 581 29.00 -7.51 2.69
N VAL A 582 28.44 -8.12 1.64
CA VAL A 582 27.52 -7.47 0.70
C VAL A 582 26.30 -6.90 1.43
N LEU A 583 25.61 -7.70 2.24
CA LEU A 583 24.39 -7.27 2.93
C LEU A 583 24.69 -6.19 3.99
N ALA A 584 25.78 -6.36 4.75
CA ALA A 584 26.23 -5.37 5.71
C ALA A 584 26.61 -4.04 5.04
N TRP A 585 27.26 -4.09 3.87
CA TRP A 585 27.65 -2.91 3.10
C TRP A 585 26.43 -2.12 2.61
N ILE A 586 25.44 -2.81 2.03
CA ILE A 586 24.19 -2.16 1.62
C ILE A 586 23.51 -1.50 2.81
N GLY A 587 23.39 -2.19 3.95
CA GLY A 587 22.79 -1.63 5.16
C GLY A 587 23.54 -0.41 5.73
N MET A 588 24.87 -0.37 5.61
CA MET A 588 25.67 0.83 5.92
C MET A 588 25.36 1.98 4.97
N LYS A 589 25.31 1.72 3.66
CA LYS A 589 25.01 2.75 2.66
C LYS A 589 23.62 3.34 2.80
N ILE A 590 22.65 2.53 3.25
CA ILE A 590 21.33 3.00 3.68
C ILE A 590 21.44 3.90 4.92
N LYS A 591 22.24 3.50 5.92
CA LYS A 591 22.43 4.29 7.15
C LYS A 591 23.02 5.67 6.86
N ASP A 592 23.99 5.70 5.95
CA ASP A 592 24.70 6.90 5.50
C ASP A 592 23.86 7.76 4.55
N LYS A 593 22.67 7.27 4.15
CA LYS A 593 21.73 7.93 3.23
C LYS A 593 22.31 8.15 1.83
N GLU A 594 23.27 7.31 1.44
CA GLU A 594 23.77 7.24 0.06
C GLU A 594 22.80 6.52 -0.86
N ILE A 595 22.02 5.58 -0.31
CA ILE A 595 20.93 4.86 -0.97
C ILE A 595 19.71 4.79 -0.05
N SER A 596 18.50 4.60 -0.61
CA SER A 596 17.26 4.40 0.15
C SER A 596 16.92 2.93 0.39
N HIS A 597 17.24 2.07 -0.57
CA HIS A 597 17.09 0.61 -0.47
C HIS A 597 18.22 -0.06 -1.25
N GLY A 598 18.42 -1.37 -1.06
CA GLY A 598 19.33 -2.09 -1.96
C GLY A 598 19.10 -3.58 -2.11
N VAL A 599 19.74 -4.14 -3.15
CA VAL A 599 19.60 -5.53 -3.57
C VAL A 599 20.96 -6.22 -3.50
N GLY A 600 21.07 -7.21 -2.61
CA GLY A 600 22.21 -8.09 -2.48
C GLY A 600 21.98 -9.37 -3.28
N ILE A 601 22.65 -9.47 -4.43
CA ILE A 601 22.63 -10.66 -5.27
C ILE A 601 23.76 -11.57 -4.77
N VAL A 602 23.42 -12.44 -3.81
CA VAL A 602 24.37 -13.26 -3.07
C VAL A 602 24.06 -14.76 -3.21
N ARG A 603 25.12 -15.58 -3.19
CA ARG A 603 25.07 -17.04 -2.93
C ARG A 603 26.35 -17.44 -2.18
N PRO A 604 26.37 -18.55 -1.44
CA PRO A 604 25.24 -19.42 -1.10
C PRO A 604 24.20 -18.69 -0.20
N PRO A 605 22.96 -19.21 -0.12
CA PRO A 605 21.92 -18.70 0.78
C PRO A 605 22.30 -18.90 2.27
N GLY A 606 21.50 -18.36 3.18
CA GLY A 606 21.81 -18.29 4.61
C GLY A 606 20.73 -18.76 5.59
N HIS A 607 19.44 -18.66 5.27
CA HIS A 607 18.39 -18.76 6.29
C HIS A 607 18.27 -20.11 7.04
N HIS A 608 18.81 -21.21 6.50
CA HIS A 608 18.86 -22.53 7.16
C HIS A 608 20.12 -22.76 8.02
N ALA A 609 21.13 -21.90 7.92
CA ALA A 609 22.37 -22.07 8.68
C ALA A 609 22.14 -21.80 10.17
N LYS A 610 22.25 -22.85 10.99
CA LYS A 610 22.10 -22.81 12.45
C LYS A 610 23.41 -22.45 13.13
N LYS A 611 23.38 -22.29 14.46
CA LYS A 611 24.59 -22.03 15.26
C LYS A 611 25.68 -23.08 15.05
N SER A 612 25.33 -24.35 14.81
CA SER A 612 26.29 -25.46 14.71
C SER A 612 26.00 -26.47 13.60
N SER A 613 25.19 -26.12 12.59
CA SER A 613 24.89 -27.02 11.47
C SER A 613 24.49 -26.28 10.20
N ALA A 614 24.92 -26.80 9.06
CA ALA A 614 24.49 -26.43 7.72
C ALA A 614 23.28 -27.26 7.26
N GLY A 615 22.52 -26.72 6.30
CA GLY A 615 21.41 -27.41 5.63
C GLY A 615 20.82 -26.51 4.53
N GLY A 616 20.10 -27.09 3.58
CA GLY A 616 19.38 -26.35 2.54
C GLY A 616 20.29 -25.39 1.76
N PHE A 617 21.49 -25.85 1.40
CA PHE A 617 22.56 -25.07 0.76
C PHE A 617 23.16 -23.95 1.61
N CYS A 618 22.63 -23.69 2.81
CA CYS A 618 23.07 -22.63 3.71
C CYS A 618 24.20 -23.09 4.64
N LEU A 619 25.29 -22.34 4.63
CA LEU A 619 26.49 -22.62 5.43
C LEU A 619 26.68 -21.61 6.56
N ILE A 620 26.47 -20.32 6.27
CA ILE A 620 26.52 -19.20 7.20
C ILE A 620 25.22 -18.42 7.07
N ASN A 621 24.63 -17.99 8.18
CA ASN A 621 23.40 -17.20 8.14
C ASN A 621 23.74 -15.74 7.80
N ASN A 622 23.84 -15.46 6.50
CA ASN A 622 24.30 -14.18 5.98
C ASN A 622 23.44 -13.00 6.46
N VAL A 623 22.11 -13.18 6.56
CA VAL A 623 21.16 -12.17 7.02
C VAL A 623 21.32 -11.87 8.50
N VAL A 624 21.42 -12.88 9.38
CA VAL A 624 21.57 -12.65 10.83
C VAL A 624 22.94 -12.06 11.16
N VAL A 625 24.01 -12.53 10.52
CA VAL A 625 25.35 -11.97 10.73
C VAL A 625 25.41 -10.51 10.25
N ALA A 626 24.78 -10.18 9.11
CA ALA A 626 24.67 -8.81 8.65
C ALA A 626 23.84 -7.95 9.63
N ALA A 627 22.72 -8.45 10.15
CA ALA A 627 21.93 -7.76 11.17
C ALA A 627 22.74 -7.47 12.45
N ASP A 628 23.52 -8.44 12.93
CA ASP A 628 24.44 -8.26 14.05
C ASP A 628 25.47 -7.18 13.78
N TYR A 629 26.09 -7.19 12.60
CA TYR A 629 27.02 -6.15 12.18
C TYR A 629 26.34 -4.77 12.20
N LEU A 630 25.17 -4.64 11.60
CA LEU A 630 24.45 -3.37 11.47
C LEU A 630 24.01 -2.79 12.83
N ILE A 631 23.58 -3.63 13.76
CA ILE A 631 23.23 -3.19 15.13
C ILE A 631 24.48 -2.65 15.84
N ASN A 632 25.58 -3.39 15.78
CA ASN A 632 26.76 -3.10 16.58
C ASN A 632 27.70 -2.05 15.95
N GLN A 633 27.70 -1.89 14.62
CA GLN A 633 28.62 -1.00 13.90
C GLN A 633 27.92 0.23 13.31
N SER A 634 26.65 0.10 12.94
CA SER A 634 25.89 1.17 12.26
C SER A 634 24.80 1.80 13.15
N GLY A 635 24.63 1.31 14.38
CA GLY A 635 23.71 1.87 15.36
C GLY A 635 22.23 1.71 15.00
N TYR A 636 21.88 0.67 14.23
CA TYR A 636 20.48 0.23 14.12
C TYR A 636 20.03 -0.38 15.45
N LYS A 637 18.76 -0.17 15.82
CA LYS A 637 18.19 -0.64 17.10
C LYS A 637 17.13 -1.71 16.92
N LYS A 638 16.39 -1.66 15.81
CA LYS A 638 15.35 -2.62 15.46
C LYS A 638 15.50 -3.05 14.01
N ILE A 639 15.75 -4.32 13.78
CA ILE A 639 15.84 -4.91 12.44
C ILE A 639 14.70 -5.91 12.29
N LEU A 640 13.93 -5.76 11.22
CA LEU A 640 12.94 -6.77 10.84
C LEU A 640 13.55 -7.67 9.77
N ILE A 641 13.52 -8.98 10.00
CA ILE A 641 13.78 -9.98 8.97
C ILE A 641 12.44 -10.55 8.52
N VAL A 642 12.10 -10.35 7.25
CA VAL A 642 10.91 -10.97 6.63
C VAL A 642 11.38 -12.01 5.63
N ASP A 643 10.86 -13.23 5.75
CA ASP A 643 11.23 -14.38 4.95
C ASP A 643 10.01 -14.87 4.17
N PHE A 644 10.06 -14.72 2.86
CA PHE A 644 9.03 -15.23 1.94
C PHE A 644 9.50 -16.44 1.13
N ASP A 645 10.70 -16.96 1.43
CA ASP A 645 11.15 -18.25 0.90
C ASP A 645 10.13 -19.34 1.28
N VAL A 646 9.90 -20.29 0.37
CA VAL A 646 8.89 -21.34 0.61
C VAL A 646 9.27 -22.26 1.76
N HIS A 647 10.55 -22.31 2.14
CA HIS A 647 11.05 -23.08 3.27
C HIS A 647 11.14 -22.23 4.53
N HIS A 648 10.87 -22.86 5.68
CA HIS A 648 11.09 -22.21 6.97
C HIS A 648 12.59 -21.97 7.21
N GLY A 649 13.00 -20.71 7.39
CA GLY A 649 14.35 -20.33 7.79
C GLY A 649 14.65 -20.70 9.26
N ASP A 650 14.75 -22.00 9.53
CA ASP A 650 15.00 -22.58 10.85
C ASP A 650 16.33 -22.16 11.50
N GLY A 651 17.33 -21.81 10.68
CA GLY A 651 18.57 -21.18 11.13
C GLY A 651 18.35 -19.77 11.66
N THR A 652 17.67 -18.93 10.87
CA THR A 652 17.34 -17.55 11.23
C THR A 652 16.51 -17.53 12.51
N GLN A 653 15.45 -18.33 12.57
CA GLN A 653 14.63 -18.48 13.77
C GLN A 653 15.47 -18.85 15.00
N GLN A 654 16.34 -19.86 14.91
CA GLN A 654 17.15 -20.30 16.05
C GLN A 654 18.07 -19.19 16.57
N LEU A 655 18.69 -18.44 15.67
CA LEU A 655 19.69 -17.44 16.01
C LEU A 655 19.07 -16.16 16.58
N THR A 656 17.80 -15.88 16.27
CA THR A 656 17.07 -14.69 16.75
C THR A 656 16.02 -15.01 17.82
N TYR A 657 15.82 -16.29 18.18
CA TYR A 657 14.67 -16.76 18.97
C TYR A 657 14.46 -16.08 20.32
N ASN A 658 15.50 -15.49 20.92
CA ASN A 658 15.44 -14.82 22.21
C ASN A 658 15.62 -13.29 22.13
N ARG A 659 15.54 -12.72 20.93
CA ARG A 659 15.84 -11.31 20.64
C ARG A 659 14.60 -10.48 20.36
N ARG A 660 14.69 -9.18 20.71
CA ARG A 660 13.64 -8.16 20.46
C ARG A 660 14.09 -7.07 19.49
N ASP A 661 15.40 -6.88 19.39
CA ASP A 661 16.08 -5.97 18.48
C ASP A 661 16.22 -6.56 17.07
N ILE A 662 15.97 -7.87 16.92
CA ILE A 662 15.71 -8.52 15.64
C ILE A 662 14.37 -9.25 15.73
N MET A 663 13.41 -8.86 14.89
CA MET A 663 12.14 -9.57 14.70
C MET A 663 12.22 -10.47 13.47
N TYR A 664 11.69 -11.69 13.55
CA TYR A 664 11.61 -12.62 12.41
C TYR A 664 10.15 -12.95 12.09
N ILE A 665 9.76 -12.77 10.83
CA ILE A 665 8.47 -13.21 10.29
C ILE A 665 8.74 -14.10 9.09
N SER A 666 8.22 -15.32 9.09
CA SER A 666 8.39 -16.27 7.99
C SER A 666 7.06 -16.85 7.54
N MET A 667 6.80 -16.82 6.24
CA MET A 667 5.74 -17.58 5.59
C MET A 667 6.35 -18.73 4.82
N HIS A 668 5.82 -19.93 4.99
CA HIS A 668 6.45 -21.11 4.41
C HIS A 668 5.50 -22.28 4.28
N ARG A 669 5.82 -23.19 3.37
CA ARG A 669 5.20 -24.50 3.28
C ARG A 669 5.68 -25.37 4.43
N PHE A 670 4.74 -25.85 5.22
CA PHE A 670 5.00 -26.64 6.42
C PHE A 670 4.63 -28.11 6.25
N ASP A 671 3.54 -28.40 5.51
CA ASP A 671 2.98 -29.75 5.33
C ASP A 671 2.92 -30.57 6.64
N ASN A 672 2.53 -29.93 7.75
CA ASN A 672 2.58 -30.53 9.09
C ASN A 672 3.99 -31.05 9.49
N ALA A 673 5.02 -30.23 9.29
CA ALA A 673 6.44 -30.55 9.48
C ALA A 673 6.98 -31.69 8.58
N LYS A 674 6.32 -31.98 7.44
CA LYS A 674 6.81 -32.97 6.46
C LYS A 674 7.63 -32.31 5.34
N PHE A 675 7.42 -31.02 5.10
CA PHE A 675 8.20 -30.24 4.15
C PHE A 675 9.55 -29.86 4.74
N PHE A 676 10.58 -29.68 3.91
CA PHE A 676 11.93 -29.31 4.37
C PHE A 676 11.85 -27.98 5.17
N PRO A 677 12.53 -27.85 6.32
CA PRO A 677 13.56 -28.72 6.92
C PRO A 677 13.04 -29.88 7.80
N LYS A 678 11.72 -30.15 7.79
CA LYS A 678 11.04 -31.19 8.59
C LYS A 678 11.15 -30.97 10.10
N ASP A 679 11.16 -29.70 10.49
CA ASP A 679 11.24 -29.27 11.88
C ASP A 679 9.86 -28.79 12.35
N LYS A 680 9.43 -29.29 13.52
CA LYS A 680 8.14 -28.87 14.12
C LYS A 680 8.17 -27.42 14.60
N SER A 681 9.36 -26.84 14.79
CA SER A 681 9.54 -25.46 15.24
C SER A 681 9.15 -24.40 14.20
N GLY A 682 8.91 -24.79 12.94
CA GLY A 682 8.27 -23.92 11.95
C GLY A 682 6.77 -23.72 12.18
N ASN A 683 6.16 -24.36 13.19
CA ASN A 683 4.74 -24.15 13.46
C ASN A 683 4.46 -22.75 14.05
N PHE A 684 3.24 -22.24 13.85
CA PHE A 684 2.79 -20.94 14.36
C PHE A 684 2.93 -20.81 15.87
N THR A 685 2.83 -21.91 16.63
CA THR A 685 2.97 -21.94 18.10
C THR A 685 4.36 -21.54 18.63
N TYR A 686 5.37 -21.39 17.78
CA TYR A 686 6.74 -21.00 18.18
C TYR A 686 6.92 -19.49 18.05
N LEU A 687 6.68 -18.78 19.15
CA LEU A 687 6.66 -17.30 19.18
C LEU A 687 7.97 -16.64 19.66
N GLY A 688 9.04 -17.42 19.86
CA GLY A 688 10.27 -16.94 20.50
C GLY A 688 10.31 -17.29 21.98
N SER A 689 11.34 -16.83 22.68
CA SER A 689 11.58 -17.15 24.09
C SER A 689 12.19 -15.99 24.86
N GLY A 690 12.00 -15.96 26.18
CA GLY A 690 12.58 -14.92 27.04
C GLY A 690 12.26 -13.51 26.52
N PRO A 691 13.25 -12.61 26.37
CA PRO A 691 13.02 -11.26 25.83
C PRO A 691 12.50 -11.21 24.39
N GLY A 692 12.67 -12.28 23.61
CA GLY A 692 12.20 -12.37 22.22
C GLY A 692 10.83 -13.02 22.05
N LEU A 693 10.12 -13.34 23.15
CA LEU A 693 8.76 -13.85 23.06
C LEU A 693 7.83 -12.82 22.39
N GLY A 694 7.18 -13.23 21.30
CA GLY A 694 6.36 -12.40 20.42
C GLY A 694 7.11 -11.87 19.18
N PHE A 695 8.44 -11.90 19.16
CA PHE A 695 9.27 -11.36 18.06
C PHE A 695 9.66 -12.41 17.01
N ASN A 696 9.08 -13.62 17.10
CA ASN A 696 9.14 -14.64 16.07
C ASN A 696 7.72 -15.00 15.64
N ILE A 697 7.38 -14.84 14.36
CA ILE A 697 6.07 -15.21 13.82
C ILE A 697 6.27 -16.17 12.65
N ASN A 698 5.80 -17.40 12.82
CA ASN A 698 5.72 -18.38 11.75
C ASN A 698 4.33 -18.42 11.16
N ILE A 699 4.25 -18.51 9.83
CA ILE A 699 3.01 -18.62 9.06
C ILE A 699 3.08 -19.92 8.22
N PRO A 700 2.73 -21.08 8.82
CA PRO A 700 2.94 -22.38 8.21
C PRO A 700 1.72 -22.89 7.42
N PHE A 701 1.86 -23.05 6.11
CA PHE A 701 0.81 -23.66 5.27
C PHE A 701 0.97 -25.19 5.20
N SER A 702 -0.06 -25.93 5.59
CA SER A 702 0.00 -27.39 5.82
C SER A 702 -0.69 -28.23 4.77
N SER A 703 -1.41 -27.63 3.82
CA SER A 703 -2.09 -28.33 2.75
C SER A 703 -2.27 -27.48 1.50
N GLY A 704 -2.46 -28.11 0.34
CA GLY A 704 -2.71 -27.40 -0.90
C GLY A 704 -1.52 -26.63 -1.47
N LYS A 705 -1.79 -25.92 -2.57
CA LYS A 705 -0.81 -25.13 -3.33
C LYS A 705 -1.18 -23.66 -3.17
N MET A 706 -0.33 -22.87 -2.50
CA MET A 706 -0.61 -21.44 -2.32
C MET A 706 -0.28 -20.66 -3.59
N GLY A 707 -1.06 -19.62 -3.87
CA GLY A 707 -0.89 -18.72 -5.01
C GLY A 707 -0.88 -17.24 -4.61
N ASN A 708 -1.04 -16.37 -5.61
CA ASN A 708 -0.98 -14.90 -5.46
C ASN A 708 -1.90 -14.37 -4.35
N ALA A 709 -3.15 -14.83 -4.34
CA ALA A 709 -4.15 -14.38 -3.39
C ALA A 709 -3.81 -14.78 -1.95
N ASP A 710 -3.29 -15.99 -1.72
CA ASP A 710 -2.89 -16.47 -0.40
C ASP A 710 -1.71 -15.67 0.16
N TYR A 711 -0.71 -15.39 -0.69
CA TYR A 711 0.48 -14.63 -0.32
C TYR A 711 0.14 -13.17 0.02
N LEU A 712 -0.63 -12.48 -0.84
CA LEU A 712 -1.05 -11.10 -0.57
C LEU A 712 -1.99 -11.01 0.64
N TYR A 713 -2.93 -11.96 0.79
CA TYR A 713 -3.78 -12.02 1.97
C TYR A 713 -2.96 -12.15 3.25
N THR A 714 -1.97 -13.04 3.26
CA THR A 714 -1.06 -13.22 4.39
C THR A 714 -0.24 -11.96 4.66
N TRP A 715 0.26 -11.33 3.59
CA TRP A 715 1.04 -10.11 3.68
C TRP A 715 0.23 -8.97 4.32
N MET A 716 -1.01 -8.77 3.90
CA MET A 716 -1.90 -7.73 4.44
C MET A 716 -2.42 -8.05 5.83
N LYS A 717 -2.65 -9.32 6.17
CA LYS A 717 -3.22 -9.71 7.48
C LYS A 717 -2.21 -9.78 8.61
N ILE A 718 -0.94 -10.09 8.31
CA ILE A 718 0.07 -10.32 9.35
C ILE A 718 1.32 -9.51 9.08
N VAL A 719 1.99 -9.72 7.94
CA VAL A 719 3.33 -9.16 7.69
C VAL A 719 3.30 -7.64 7.78
N LEU A 720 2.45 -6.98 6.98
CA LEU A 720 2.34 -5.53 6.91
C LEU A 720 1.93 -4.89 8.25
N PRO A 721 0.81 -5.26 8.90
CA PRO A 721 0.40 -4.63 10.16
C PRO A 721 1.42 -4.83 11.28
N VAL A 722 2.01 -6.03 11.39
CA VAL A 722 3.06 -6.30 12.40
C VAL A 722 4.33 -5.52 12.09
N SER A 723 4.73 -5.39 10.82
CA SER A 723 5.90 -4.59 10.43
C SER A 723 5.74 -3.13 10.83
N TYR A 724 4.57 -2.55 10.57
CA TYR A 724 4.23 -1.20 11.05
C TYR A 724 4.25 -1.09 12.56
N SER A 725 3.74 -2.10 13.27
CA SER A 725 3.68 -2.11 14.73
C SER A 725 5.07 -2.31 15.38
N TYR A 726 5.95 -3.08 14.75
CA TYR A 726 7.33 -3.21 15.17
C TYR A 726 8.14 -1.93 14.90
N ASN A 727 7.81 -1.21 13.84
CA ASN A 727 8.44 0.05 13.41
C ASN A 727 9.98 -0.10 13.31
N PRO A 728 10.48 -0.99 12.43
CA PRO A 728 11.91 -1.26 12.29
C PRO A 728 12.68 -0.04 11.76
N ASP A 729 13.96 0.05 12.09
CA ASP A 729 14.86 1.04 11.49
C ASP A 729 15.31 0.62 10.08
N ILE A 730 15.36 -0.70 9.83
CA ILE A 730 15.68 -1.32 8.54
C ILE A 730 15.06 -2.70 8.45
N ILE A 731 14.72 -3.11 7.23
CA ILE A 731 14.21 -4.45 6.92
C ILE A 731 15.27 -5.21 6.12
N ILE A 732 15.53 -6.46 6.48
CA ILE A 732 16.27 -7.39 5.62
C ILE A 732 15.29 -8.45 5.14
N VAL A 733 15.08 -8.54 3.84
CA VAL A 733 14.19 -9.53 3.26
C VAL A 733 15.01 -10.74 2.85
N SER A 734 14.74 -11.88 3.47
CA SER A 734 15.18 -13.20 2.98
C SER A 734 14.33 -13.53 1.75
N ALA A 735 14.86 -13.17 0.58
CA ALA A 735 14.14 -13.16 -0.68
C ALA A 735 14.36 -14.47 -1.43
N GLY A 736 13.59 -15.49 -1.06
CA GLY A 736 13.52 -16.77 -1.76
C GLY A 736 12.39 -16.81 -2.79
N PHE A 737 12.70 -17.07 -4.06
CA PHE A 737 11.69 -17.08 -5.13
C PHE A 737 11.17 -18.50 -5.43
N ASP A 738 11.45 -19.46 -4.56
CA ASP A 738 11.07 -20.87 -4.72
C ASP A 738 9.61 -21.17 -4.39
N ALA A 739 8.86 -20.22 -3.83
CA ALA A 739 7.40 -20.25 -3.84
C ALA A 739 6.80 -19.98 -5.24
N GLY A 740 7.64 -19.60 -6.20
CA GLY A 740 7.23 -19.16 -7.52
C GLY A 740 6.67 -20.25 -8.42
N ILE A 741 5.90 -19.84 -9.43
CA ILE A 741 5.41 -20.72 -10.50
C ILE A 741 6.59 -21.48 -11.14
N ASN A 742 6.40 -22.77 -11.42
CA ASN A 742 7.40 -23.66 -12.03
C ASN A 742 8.69 -23.89 -11.23
N ASP A 743 8.77 -23.44 -9.97
CA ASP A 743 9.91 -23.79 -9.12
C ASP A 743 9.92 -25.29 -8.82
N PRO A 744 11.07 -25.98 -9.01
CA PRO A 744 11.15 -27.43 -8.84
C PRO A 744 11.07 -27.89 -7.37
N LEU A 745 11.30 -27.01 -6.39
CA LEU A 745 11.38 -27.38 -4.97
C LEU A 745 10.15 -26.94 -4.17
N GLY A 746 9.65 -25.72 -4.37
CA GLY A 746 8.53 -25.22 -3.55
C GLY A 746 7.16 -25.80 -3.92
N ASN A 747 6.91 -26.02 -5.21
CA ASN A 747 5.62 -26.47 -5.76
C ASN A 747 4.44 -25.58 -5.34
N TYR A 748 4.65 -24.26 -5.31
CA TYR A 748 3.62 -23.20 -5.20
C TYR A 748 3.41 -22.49 -6.56
N SER A 749 2.45 -21.56 -6.62
CA SER A 749 2.04 -20.87 -7.86
C SER A 749 2.09 -19.35 -7.70
N VAL A 750 3.12 -18.80 -7.05
CA VAL A 750 3.26 -17.35 -6.90
C VAL A 750 3.88 -16.76 -8.17
N ALA A 751 3.17 -15.82 -8.80
CA ALA A 751 3.65 -15.13 -9.99
C ALA A 751 4.74 -14.10 -9.66
N PRO A 752 5.68 -13.81 -10.58
CA PRO A 752 6.75 -12.83 -10.36
C PRO A 752 6.27 -11.46 -9.89
N GLU A 753 5.17 -10.95 -10.45
CA GLU A 753 4.61 -9.65 -10.10
C GLU A 753 4.10 -9.59 -8.65
N THR A 754 3.63 -10.71 -8.08
CA THR A 754 3.16 -10.77 -6.69
C THR A 754 4.29 -10.42 -5.71
N PHE A 755 5.51 -10.89 -5.95
CA PHE A 755 6.68 -10.52 -5.13
C PHE A 755 6.94 -9.00 -5.20
N GLY A 756 6.81 -8.40 -6.39
CA GLY A 756 6.90 -6.95 -6.57
C GLY A 756 5.86 -6.19 -5.74
N HIS A 757 4.60 -6.65 -5.72
CA HIS A 757 3.55 -6.03 -4.89
C HIS A 757 3.81 -6.20 -3.39
N MET A 758 4.33 -7.34 -2.94
CA MET A 758 4.73 -7.55 -1.53
C MET A 758 5.82 -6.54 -1.12
N ILE A 759 6.83 -6.34 -1.97
CA ILE A 759 7.87 -5.33 -1.76
C ILE A 759 7.32 -3.91 -1.81
N ASN A 760 6.40 -3.60 -2.75
CA ASN A 760 5.77 -2.27 -2.81
C ASN A 760 5.01 -1.93 -1.53
N LEU A 761 4.28 -2.89 -0.95
CA LEU A 761 3.58 -2.70 0.32
C LEU A 761 4.57 -2.51 1.47
N LEU A 762 5.64 -3.31 1.53
CA LEU A 762 6.59 -3.31 2.63
C LEU A 762 7.53 -2.09 2.62
N LYS A 763 7.84 -1.50 1.45
CA LYS A 763 8.76 -0.34 1.34
C LYS A 763 8.26 0.91 2.04
N SER A 764 6.96 0.99 2.27
CA SER A 764 6.35 2.08 3.05
C SER A 764 6.75 2.03 4.53
N VAL A 765 7.16 0.87 5.06
CA VAL A 765 7.46 0.70 6.50
C VAL A 765 8.83 1.27 6.86
N ALA A 766 9.87 0.87 6.13
CA ALA A 766 11.26 1.27 6.39
C ALA A 766 12.17 0.99 5.18
N PRO A 767 13.38 1.59 5.13
CA PRO A 767 14.45 1.19 4.22
C PRO A 767 14.72 -0.32 4.26
N MET A 768 15.16 -0.90 3.14
CA MET A 768 15.31 -2.37 3.07
C MET A 768 16.50 -2.85 2.25
N VAL A 769 16.99 -4.03 2.63
CA VAL A 769 17.94 -4.85 1.90
C VAL A 769 17.23 -6.13 1.42
N LEU A 770 17.20 -6.38 0.12
CA LEU A 770 16.77 -7.66 -0.43
C LEU A 770 17.98 -8.60 -0.49
N ALA A 771 17.95 -9.70 0.26
CA ALA A 771 18.99 -10.73 0.27
C ALA A 771 18.50 -11.97 -0.48
N LEU A 772 19.13 -12.32 -1.59
CA LEU A 772 18.76 -13.53 -2.35
C LEU A 772 18.95 -14.79 -1.48
N GLU A 773 17.91 -15.61 -1.38
CA GLU A 773 17.91 -16.92 -0.68
C GLU A 773 17.64 -18.04 -1.70
N GLY A 774 16.52 -18.76 -1.59
CA GLY A 774 16.06 -19.78 -2.55
C GLY A 774 15.55 -19.21 -3.88
N GLY A 775 14.99 -20.10 -4.70
CA GLY A 775 14.55 -19.82 -6.08
C GLY A 775 15.45 -20.53 -7.09
N TYR A 776 14.90 -21.57 -7.71
CA TYR A 776 15.66 -22.56 -8.47
C TYR A 776 15.14 -22.76 -9.89
N ASN A 777 13.97 -22.21 -10.21
CA ASN A 777 13.62 -21.90 -11.59
C ASN A 777 14.24 -20.55 -12.00
N LEU A 778 15.18 -20.58 -12.94
CA LEU A 778 15.95 -19.39 -13.36
C LEU A 778 15.05 -18.25 -13.87
N GLU A 779 14.03 -18.59 -14.65
CA GLU A 779 13.11 -17.61 -15.24
C GLU A 779 12.23 -16.97 -14.16
N THR A 780 11.57 -17.77 -13.32
CA THR A 780 10.73 -17.25 -12.24
C THR A 780 11.54 -16.44 -11.23
N THR A 781 12.74 -16.91 -10.87
CA THR A 781 13.62 -16.24 -9.90
C THR A 781 14.05 -14.88 -10.41
N SER A 782 14.56 -14.82 -11.65
CA SER A 782 15.03 -13.56 -12.24
C SER A 782 13.90 -12.57 -12.48
N LEU A 783 12.73 -13.01 -12.95
CA LEU A 783 11.56 -12.14 -13.10
C LEU A 783 10.98 -11.69 -11.75
N GLY A 784 11.08 -12.51 -10.71
CA GLY A 784 10.74 -12.13 -9.34
C GLY A 784 11.62 -10.98 -8.84
N VAL A 785 12.94 -11.09 -9.02
CA VAL A 785 13.90 -10.02 -8.72
C VAL A 785 13.61 -8.76 -9.54
N VAL A 786 13.32 -8.90 -10.84
CA VAL A 786 12.92 -7.77 -11.72
C VAL A 786 11.74 -7.01 -11.11
N ASN A 787 10.67 -7.70 -10.70
CA ASN A 787 9.49 -7.04 -10.13
C ASN A 787 9.76 -6.42 -8.76
N CYS A 788 10.60 -7.03 -7.92
CA CYS A 788 11.05 -6.42 -6.67
C CYS A 788 11.85 -5.12 -6.94
N VAL A 789 12.76 -5.12 -7.91
CA VAL A 789 13.54 -3.93 -8.30
C VAL A 789 12.62 -2.84 -8.89
N ARG A 790 11.66 -3.20 -9.75
CA ARG A 790 10.65 -2.27 -10.27
C ARG A 790 9.87 -1.61 -9.14
N ALA A 791 9.46 -2.38 -8.12
CA ALA A 791 8.77 -1.86 -6.95
C ALA A 791 9.63 -0.85 -6.16
N LEU A 792 10.92 -1.13 -5.98
CA LEU A 792 11.86 -0.22 -5.32
C LEU A 792 12.12 1.06 -6.11
N LEU A 793 12.25 0.97 -7.44
CA LEU A 793 12.41 2.11 -8.34
C LEU A 793 11.12 2.93 -8.52
N GLY A 794 9.97 2.42 -8.05
CA GLY A 794 8.67 3.05 -8.25
C GLY A 794 8.15 2.96 -9.69
N HIS A 795 8.59 1.96 -10.45
CA HIS A 795 8.06 1.66 -11.78
C HIS A 795 6.66 1.05 -11.68
N PRO A 796 5.83 1.19 -12.73
CA PRO A 796 4.57 0.47 -12.82
C PRO A 796 4.74 -1.05 -12.61
N LEU A 797 3.84 -1.66 -11.84
CA LEU A 797 3.83 -3.10 -11.58
C LEU A 797 2.67 -3.76 -12.32
N PRO A 798 2.88 -4.96 -12.92
CA PRO A 798 1.78 -5.75 -13.44
C PRO A 798 0.87 -6.18 -12.29
N MET A 799 -0.44 -6.00 -12.43
CA MET A 799 -1.38 -6.46 -11.41
C MET A 799 -1.43 -7.99 -11.36
N PRO A 800 -1.22 -8.61 -10.18
CA PRO A 800 -1.31 -10.06 -10.04
C PRO A 800 -2.75 -10.52 -10.23
N VAL A 801 -2.93 -11.63 -10.93
CA VAL A 801 -4.24 -12.28 -11.03
C VAL A 801 -4.57 -12.92 -9.69
N LEU A 802 -5.61 -12.40 -9.03
CA LEU A 802 -6.07 -12.89 -7.73
C LEU A 802 -7.18 -13.92 -7.91
N SER A 803 -6.91 -15.15 -7.47
CA SER A 803 -7.94 -16.17 -7.25
C SER A 803 -8.63 -15.95 -5.90
N LYS A 804 -9.61 -16.79 -5.57
CA LYS A 804 -10.11 -16.88 -4.20
C LYS A 804 -9.00 -17.38 -3.28
N VAL A 805 -8.88 -16.78 -2.10
CA VAL A 805 -7.96 -17.26 -1.06
C VAL A 805 -8.41 -18.62 -0.55
N THR A 806 -7.45 -19.54 -0.40
CA THR A 806 -7.69 -20.93 0.00
C THR A 806 -8.16 -21.04 1.45
N ASP A 807 -8.91 -22.09 1.76
CA ASP A 807 -9.34 -22.36 3.14
C ASP A 807 -8.16 -22.68 4.06
N GLU A 808 -7.08 -23.27 3.52
CA GLU A 808 -5.82 -23.45 4.23
C GLU A 808 -5.21 -22.11 4.67
N ALA A 809 -5.11 -21.14 3.75
CA ALA A 809 -4.55 -19.83 4.10
C ALA A 809 -5.41 -19.11 5.13
N LYS A 810 -6.75 -19.20 5.03
CA LYS A 810 -7.68 -18.67 6.04
C LYS A 810 -7.46 -19.30 7.42
N ALA A 811 -7.43 -20.62 7.48
CA ALA A 811 -7.24 -21.36 8.72
C ALA A 811 -5.86 -21.04 9.34
N THR A 812 -4.82 -20.97 8.52
CA THR A 812 -3.46 -20.58 8.94
C THR A 812 -3.46 -19.17 9.52
N MET A 813 -4.06 -18.18 8.84
CA MET A 813 -4.13 -16.81 9.38
C MET A 813 -4.87 -16.77 10.71
N GLN A 814 -6.01 -17.46 10.83
CA GLN A 814 -6.77 -17.51 12.08
C GLN A 814 -5.91 -18.08 13.22
N ASN A 815 -5.20 -19.18 12.98
CA ASN A 815 -4.33 -19.82 13.96
C ASN A 815 -3.19 -18.89 14.42
N VAL A 816 -2.51 -18.22 13.47
CA VAL A 816 -1.41 -17.31 13.78
C VAL A 816 -1.93 -16.08 14.53
N ILE A 817 -3.00 -15.44 14.05
CA ILE A 817 -3.60 -14.25 14.68
C ILE A 817 -4.07 -14.57 16.10
N ASN A 818 -4.68 -15.73 16.33
CA ASN A 818 -5.20 -16.13 17.64
C ASN A 818 -4.14 -16.12 18.75
N ILE A 819 -2.87 -16.33 18.41
CA ILE A 819 -1.76 -16.32 19.38
C ILE A 819 -0.92 -15.03 19.29
N ALA A 820 -0.67 -14.52 18.08
CA ALA A 820 0.20 -13.36 17.88
C ALA A 820 -0.44 -12.05 18.35
N LYS A 821 -1.78 -11.97 18.35
CA LYS A 821 -2.53 -10.77 18.75
C LYS A 821 -2.31 -10.32 20.19
N TYR A 822 -1.86 -11.21 21.08
CA TYR A 822 -1.52 -10.86 22.46
C TYR A 822 -0.18 -10.13 22.58
N HIS A 823 0.68 -10.26 21.58
CA HIS A 823 1.97 -9.55 21.48
C HIS A 823 1.88 -8.34 20.56
N TRP A 824 0.98 -8.39 19.56
CA TRP A 824 0.79 -7.37 18.55
C TRP A 824 -0.68 -6.93 18.47
N PRO A 825 -1.09 -5.93 19.27
CA PRO A 825 -2.50 -5.50 19.35
C PRO A 825 -3.11 -5.05 18.02
N ILE A 826 -2.30 -4.65 17.03
CA ILE A 826 -2.77 -4.34 15.67
C ILE A 826 -3.50 -5.52 15.01
N LEU A 827 -3.23 -6.77 15.44
CA LEU A 827 -3.90 -7.97 14.94
C LEU A 827 -5.28 -8.22 15.59
N GLN A 828 -5.66 -7.44 16.62
CA GLN A 828 -6.95 -7.54 17.31
C GLN A 828 -8.09 -6.79 16.58
N VAL A 829 -7.77 -6.14 15.45
CA VAL A 829 -8.75 -5.35 14.68
C VAL A 829 -9.85 -6.23 14.06
N ASN A 830 -9.51 -7.43 13.58
CA ASN A 830 -10.49 -8.32 12.95
C ASN A 830 -11.15 -9.21 14.01
N LYS A 831 -12.47 -9.11 14.13
CA LYS A 831 -13.28 -9.93 15.04
C LYS A 831 -14.12 -10.95 14.27
N SER A 832 -14.62 -11.97 14.98
CA SER A 832 -15.67 -12.85 14.47
C SER A 832 -17.02 -12.12 14.57
N CYS A 833 -17.74 -12.03 13.45
CA CYS A 833 -18.88 -11.11 13.34
C CYS A 833 -20.22 -11.84 13.32
N ASP A 834 -21.21 -11.27 14.02
CA ASP A 834 -22.64 -11.55 13.74
C ASP A 834 -22.99 -11.00 12.35
N PRO A 835 -23.56 -11.81 11.44
CA PRO A 835 -23.97 -11.34 10.13
C PRO A 835 -25.15 -10.34 10.18
N VAL A 836 -25.85 -10.22 11.30
CA VAL A 836 -27.02 -9.35 11.45
C VAL A 836 -26.60 -7.95 11.89
N ILE A 837 -26.94 -6.95 11.09
CA ILE A 837 -26.87 -5.53 11.47
C ILE A 837 -28.14 -5.17 12.25
N ARG A 838 -27.96 -4.64 13.47
CA ARG A 838 -29.05 -4.27 14.39
C ARG A 838 -29.21 -2.76 14.42
N ASP A 839 -30.43 -2.29 14.67
CA ASP A 839 -30.68 -0.89 14.98
C ASP A 839 -30.61 -0.68 16.50
N GLU A 840 -30.06 0.44 16.95
CA GLU A 840 -30.14 0.81 18.37
C GLU A 840 -31.59 1.23 18.71
N HIS A 841 -32.38 0.29 19.22
CA HIS A 841 -33.69 0.61 19.80
C HIS A 841 -33.48 1.31 21.16
N LYS A 842 -34.12 2.46 21.38
CA LYS A 842 -34.37 3.05 22.71
C LYS A 842 -35.30 2.14 23.55
N SER A 843 -34.84 0.94 23.90
CA SER A 843 -35.37 0.06 24.95
C SER A 843 -34.84 -1.36 24.72
N GLU A 844 -33.98 -1.80 25.63
CA GLU A 844 -33.75 -3.17 26.11
C GLU A 844 -32.28 -3.30 26.52
N TYR A 845 -31.89 -2.52 27.53
CA TYR A 845 -30.99 -3.09 28.52
C TYR A 845 -31.78 -4.22 29.16
N ILE A 846 -31.31 -5.43 28.89
CA ILE A 846 -31.62 -6.63 29.64
C ILE A 846 -31.51 -6.26 31.13
N GLU A 847 -32.64 -6.29 31.83
CA GLU A 847 -32.67 -6.40 33.30
C GLU A 847 -31.99 -7.73 33.65
N GLU A 848 -30.67 -7.71 33.80
CA GLU A 848 -29.93 -8.71 34.55
C GLU A 848 -29.37 -8.05 35.81
N GLU A 849 -30.27 -7.77 36.75
CA GLU A 849 -29.99 -7.77 38.19
C GLU A 849 -31.33 -7.78 38.95
N THR A 850 -31.85 -8.98 39.27
CA THR A 850 -32.40 -9.37 40.59
C THR A 850 -33.22 -10.68 40.53
N GLN A 851 -32.54 -11.82 40.72
CA GLN A 851 -32.89 -12.82 41.75
C GLN A 851 -31.78 -13.85 41.96
#